data_AF-A0A2J6SCU0-F1
#
_entry.id   AF-A0A2J6SCU0-F1
#
_cell.length_a   1.000
_cell.length_b   1.000
_cell.length_c   1.000
_cell.angle_alpha   90.00
_cell.angle_beta   90.00
_cell.angle_gamma   90.00
#
_symmetry.space_group_name_H-M   'P 1'
#
loop_
_entity.id
_entity.type
_entity.pdbx_description
1 polymer ?
#
loop_
_entity_poly.entity_id
_entity_poly.type
_entity_poly.pdbx_seq_one_letter_code
_entity_poly.pdbx_strand_id
1 'polypeptide(L)'
;MEDEMDMDDLFGDGAGLSLPSRPPSKELYQRLDELRGSGCCQGIAWSKWGSIAAIASNGAALELRNLRCHPENGTWALSEPTVTPNFSSALDGGPLKHLSWSPTGSDLAVIDAAGRITILAVFSSLNKPSLSRTCGGDPADDLHGIVGCYWLNIAPYPPNRPNIFHGPGVKEGSNYRYEAQQGPVLGPCHPSPSKSAFVCLTTNGLLRLLWPQNTGKWCESHSELESIVSSDDLITHAAICPDKTGTLLIAFATTSKQLRTVRALIEWNPTKIDKVPQAQWPLNPTIKTRHLAVTSWVHDIPSDTVNASHMESSMVQLSHLEFLPPCGDAAGRMAPPTILAVRSHLPVSTSHYNQDVHTTVDRWEVREKPQTIHPAFEQLSSRRNSVGSQPGSVVFLKKLESFTVNKIAIALDTMNLGKILFLAYADGSVEYRDRLTMAETFNDGDLDRVWHLSQIGFSYSDDDPCLQVALSPSYCSLVQIRNDGKVHWKQLDYQLGDIGSSMEDGLYAGVVAALSLSCATAVMRNVNYDDLLATAKKHATAQFAYDWLTDLSRILKVHMDYSEESHHDVLVRNTTIQLCLCIQNSLGFKGEFNSRTFSGKFAWLVLQLRNIVVLVTMAANLNVPQSGPESDKKSPLEDPEVINSLAGSVRWVLDLLAWLTDTLLSLPTTLPSTIDLTKASNLSLPDLLAHLHSTNTISLHLLLSSPTRGFLTAICRRLQHLDYIARKAIVYPGANSPNPQMANQNSQHQPTAPSPALRAAYWQIASLTSGTILRIKTIETLLGSLASLIKTAYASNQPPLSGSQAAEKARNALEIKMLFGGSFPDAFKSVIVELFKKEGLLDAVKDEIEPARLFFADFTMLEVDEDAISVGKRKALGKTMDCFQKRWLVNPEKKLLTSSSAAGSGVEGSSQTANTNLGTAQDGGAVGSGGLMGAGGRQGARWRRCARCAAVMEDVLTQRTALQWLVMQQRRCFCSGYWDTLAPGETLA
;
A
#
# COMPACT_ATOMS: atom_id res chain seq x y z
N MET A 1 -71.11 -4.92 -35.38
CA MET A 1 -71.03 -4.05 -34.20
C MET A 1 -70.19 -4.83 -33.21
N GLU A 2 -68.89 -4.59 -33.36
CA GLU A 2 -67.82 -5.07 -32.52
C GLU A 2 -67.87 -4.25 -31.23
N ASP A 3 -67.80 -4.92 -30.08
CA ASP A 3 -67.28 -4.33 -28.85
C ASP A 3 -66.33 -5.40 -28.28
N GLU A 4 -65.05 -5.23 -28.62
CA GLU A 4 -63.92 -5.85 -27.92
C GLU A 4 -63.92 -5.30 -26.49
N MET A 5 -64.25 -6.15 -25.51
CA MET A 5 -63.95 -5.85 -24.12
C MET A 5 -62.45 -6.00 -23.91
N ASP A 6 -61.82 -4.85 -23.70
CA ASP A 6 -60.41 -4.64 -23.43
C ASP A 6 -59.94 -5.49 -22.23
N MET A 7 -59.01 -6.41 -22.50
CA MET A 7 -58.34 -7.25 -21.48
C MET A 7 -57.20 -6.51 -20.75
N ASP A 8 -56.95 -5.25 -21.10
CA ASP A 8 -55.92 -4.41 -20.46
C ASP A 8 -56.41 -3.74 -19.16
N ASP A 9 -57.72 -3.76 -18.86
CA ASP A 9 -58.29 -3.12 -17.66
C ASP A 9 -58.32 -4.02 -16.41
N LEU A 10 -57.88 -5.28 -16.52
CA LEU A 10 -57.81 -6.23 -15.39
C LEU A 10 -56.44 -6.27 -14.70
N PHE A 11 -55.40 -5.70 -15.33
CA PHE A 11 -54.05 -5.59 -14.78
C PHE A 11 -53.66 -4.11 -14.67
N GLY A 12 -54.24 -3.44 -13.67
CA GLY A 12 -53.85 -2.07 -13.33
C GLY A 12 -52.34 -1.91 -13.24
N ASP A 13 -51.84 -0.87 -13.91
CA ASP A 13 -50.46 -0.37 -13.97
C ASP A 13 -49.42 -1.09 -13.09
N GLY A 14 -48.53 -1.84 -13.74
CA GLY A 14 -47.08 -1.71 -13.54
C GLY A 14 -46.48 -1.98 -12.16
N ALA A 15 -47.22 -2.55 -11.20
CA ALA A 15 -46.61 -3.11 -9.99
C ALA A 15 -45.96 -4.45 -10.36
N GLY A 16 -44.66 -4.40 -10.67
CA GLY A 16 -43.87 -5.59 -10.95
C GLY A 16 -44.14 -6.68 -9.92
N LEU A 17 -44.45 -7.89 -10.39
CA LEU A 17 -44.58 -9.09 -9.57
C LEU A 17 -43.26 -9.31 -8.82
N SER A 18 -43.14 -8.74 -7.62
CA SER A 18 -42.02 -8.98 -6.73
C SER A 18 -42.16 -10.41 -6.21
N LEU A 19 -41.22 -11.27 -6.60
CA LEU A 19 -41.01 -12.53 -5.90
C LEU A 19 -40.92 -12.21 -4.40
N PRO A 20 -41.60 -12.97 -3.51
CA PRO A 20 -41.48 -12.74 -2.08
C PRO A 20 -40.00 -12.78 -1.70
N SER A 21 -39.55 -11.79 -0.92
CA SER A 21 -38.18 -11.74 -0.43
C SER A 21 -37.82 -13.08 0.20
N ARG A 22 -36.56 -13.51 -0.02
CA ARG A 22 -36.07 -14.72 0.63
C ARG A 22 -35.93 -14.40 2.13
N PRO A 23 -36.40 -15.28 3.03
CA PRO A 23 -36.22 -15.03 4.46
C PRO A 23 -34.73 -14.85 4.79
N PRO A 24 -34.39 -13.94 5.72
CA PRO A 24 -33.02 -13.76 6.19
C PRO A 24 -32.39 -15.08 6.63
N SER A 25 -31.11 -15.28 6.32
CA SER A 25 -30.40 -16.50 6.69
C SER A 25 -30.15 -16.58 8.19
N LYS A 26 -30.00 -17.80 8.74
CA LYS A 26 -29.68 -18.00 10.16
C LYS A 26 -28.37 -17.33 10.54
N GLU A 27 -27.40 -17.36 9.62
CA GLU A 27 -26.09 -16.74 9.79
C GLU A 27 -26.21 -15.22 9.90
N LEU A 28 -27.15 -14.59 9.18
CA LEU A 28 -27.41 -13.16 9.29
C LEU A 28 -28.05 -12.79 10.65
N TYR A 29 -28.95 -13.61 11.17
CA TYR A 29 -29.47 -13.43 12.54
C TYR A 29 -28.33 -13.49 13.57
N GLN A 30 -27.49 -14.52 13.50
CA GLN A 30 -26.34 -14.66 14.39
C GLN A 30 -25.40 -13.45 14.28
N ARG A 31 -25.11 -13.01 13.06
CA ARG A 31 -24.27 -11.85 12.81
C ARG A 31 -24.84 -10.57 13.43
N LEU A 32 -26.16 -10.38 13.31
CA LEU A 32 -26.80 -9.20 13.86
C LEU A 32 -26.83 -9.24 15.40
N ASP A 33 -26.98 -10.41 16.01
CA ASP A 33 -26.89 -10.56 17.45
C ASP A 33 -25.47 -10.26 17.96
N GLU A 34 -24.42 -10.66 17.23
CA GLU A 34 -23.04 -10.26 17.53
C GLU A 34 -22.85 -8.74 17.47
N LEU A 35 -23.39 -8.09 16.44
CA LEU A 35 -23.33 -6.64 16.26
C LEU A 35 -24.09 -5.91 17.37
N ARG A 36 -25.20 -6.44 17.86
CA ARG A 36 -25.96 -5.86 18.98
C ARG A 36 -25.29 -6.06 20.34
N GLY A 37 -24.50 -7.12 20.49
CA GLY A 37 -23.82 -7.45 21.75
C GLY A 37 -22.58 -6.61 22.05
N SER A 38 -21.87 -6.13 21.02
CA SER A 38 -20.68 -5.27 21.20
C SER A 38 -20.38 -4.43 19.95
N GLY A 39 -19.95 -3.19 20.17
CA GLY A 39 -19.49 -2.29 19.09
C GLY A 39 -18.20 -2.73 18.38
N CYS A 40 -17.39 -3.61 18.99
CA CYS A 40 -16.17 -4.14 18.36
C CYS A 40 -16.34 -5.61 17.94
N CYS A 41 -16.89 -5.82 16.74
CA CYS A 41 -17.18 -7.16 16.20
C CYS A 41 -16.77 -7.31 14.72
N GLN A 42 -15.62 -6.77 14.30
CA GLN A 42 -15.17 -6.80 12.90
C GLN A 42 -14.16 -7.92 12.68
N GLY A 43 -14.60 -9.01 12.05
CA GLY A 43 -13.80 -10.21 11.80
C GLY A 43 -13.02 -10.20 10.49
N ILE A 44 -13.14 -9.15 9.66
CA ILE A 44 -12.32 -8.95 8.45
C ILE A 44 -11.88 -7.49 8.33
N ALA A 45 -10.61 -7.26 8.00
CA ALA A 45 -10.04 -5.92 7.86
C ALA A 45 -8.95 -5.87 6.79
N TRP A 46 -8.88 -4.75 6.05
CA TRP A 46 -7.93 -4.55 4.95
C TRP A 46 -6.90 -3.44 5.28
N SER A 47 -5.63 -3.81 5.34
CA SER A 47 -4.51 -2.91 5.59
C SER A 47 -4.24 -1.97 4.42
N LYS A 48 -3.78 -0.76 4.74
CA LYS A 48 -3.15 0.18 3.79
C LYS A 48 -1.93 -0.38 3.05
N TRP A 49 -1.31 -1.46 3.51
CA TRP A 49 -0.22 -2.14 2.79
C TRP A 49 -0.72 -3.20 1.81
N GLY A 50 -2.01 -3.56 1.85
CA GLY A 50 -2.63 -4.55 0.97
C GLY A 50 -2.87 -5.92 1.62
N SER A 51 -2.46 -6.12 2.87
CA SER A 51 -2.79 -7.33 3.64
C SER A 51 -4.25 -7.32 4.09
N ILE A 52 -4.94 -8.42 3.86
CA ILE A 52 -6.30 -8.69 4.31
C ILE A 52 -6.19 -9.70 5.46
N ALA A 53 -6.75 -9.36 6.61
CA ALA A 53 -6.82 -10.26 7.75
C ALA A 53 -8.28 -10.64 8.00
N ALA A 54 -8.54 -11.93 8.18
CA ALA A 54 -9.84 -12.47 8.59
C ALA A 54 -9.66 -13.40 9.79
N ILE A 55 -10.65 -13.45 10.68
CA ILE A 55 -10.68 -14.43 11.77
C ILE A 55 -10.95 -15.81 11.15
N ALA A 56 -10.09 -16.79 11.46
CA ALA A 56 -10.24 -18.14 10.97
C ALA A 56 -11.50 -18.80 11.56
N SER A 57 -12.02 -19.83 10.88
CA SER A 57 -13.25 -20.54 11.29
C SER A 57 -13.19 -21.15 12.71
N ASN A 58 -12.00 -21.37 13.26
CA ASN A 58 -11.80 -21.84 14.63
C ASN A 58 -11.94 -20.73 15.70
N GLY A 59 -12.03 -19.46 15.30
CA GLY A 59 -12.13 -18.32 16.20
C GLY A 59 -10.87 -18.03 17.03
N ALA A 60 -9.74 -18.72 16.81
CA ALA A 60 -8.53 -18.60 17.63
C ALA A 60 -7.27 -18.17 16.85
N ALA A 61 -7.36 -18.18 15.52
CA ALA A 61 -6.29 -17.81 14.60
C ALA A 61 -6.79 -16.79 13.57
N LEU A 62 -5.86 -16.24 12.78
CA LEU A 62 -6.15 -15.40 11.62
C LEU A 62 -5.79 -16.09 10.32
N GLU A 63 -6.58 -15.83 9.29
CA GLU A 63 -6.21 -16.04 7.90
C GLU A 63 -5.74 -14.72 7.29
N LEU A 64 -4.55 -14.73 6.70
CA LEU A 64 -3.99 -13.60 5.96
C LEU A 64 -4.00 -13.88 4.47
N ARG A 65 -4.47 -12.90 3.71
CA ARG A 65 -4.52 -12.90 2.25
C ARG A 65 -4.12 -11.53 1.71
N ASN A 66 -3.92 -11.42 0.41
CA ASN A 66 -3.62 -10.18 -0.29
C ASN A 66 -3.96 -10.35 -1.77
N LEU A 67 -4.12 -9.23 -2.48
CA LEU A 67 -4.21 -9.28 -3.93
C LEU A 67 -2.83 -9.58 -4.51
N ARG A 68 -2.81 -10.39 -5.57
CA ARG A 68 -1.58 -10.75 -6.27
C ARG A 68 -1.80 -10.93 -7.76
N CYS A 69 -0.77 -10.57 -8.52
CA CYS A 69 -0.63 -10.85 -9.93
C CYS A 69 -0.07 -12.28 -10.12
N HIS A 70 -0.78 -13.08 -10.90
CA HIS A 70 -0.43 -14.47 -11.16
C HIS A 70 0.74 -14.54 -12.17
N PRO A 71 1.82 -15.27 -11.87
CA PRO A 71 3.03 -15.27 -12.71
C PRO A 71 2.87 -15.95 -14.06
N GLU A 72 1.86 -16.81 -14.24
CA GLU A 72 1.70 -17.54 -15.50
C GLU A 72 1.04 -16.71 -16.61
N ASN A 73 0.12 -15.82 -16.24
CA ASN A 73 -0.76 -15.11 -17.20
C ASN A 73 -0.91 -13.61 -16.89
N GLY A 74 -0.42 -13.13 -15.74
CA GLY A 74 -0.55 -11.75 -15.31
C GLY A 74 -1.93 -11.34 -14.80
N THR A 75 -2.85 -12.28 -14.55
CA THR A 75 -4.18 -11.98 -13.99
C THR A 75 -4.11 -11.70 -12.49
N TRP A 76 -5.04 -10.90 -11.96
CA TRP A 76 -5.11 -10.61 -10.53
C TRP A 76 -6.08 -11.55 -9.81
N ALA A 77 -5.69 -12.00 -8.62
CA ALA A 77 -6.51 -12.85 -7.77
C ALA A 77 -6.16 -12.62 -6.28
N LEU A 78 -7.02 -13.13 -5.40
CA LEU A 78 -6.73 -13.24 -3.98
C LEU A 78 -5.69 -14.36 -3.76
N SER A 79 -4.73 -14.15 -2.86
CA SER A 79 -3.77 -15.19 -2.47
C SER A 79 -4.41 -16.34 -1.69
N GLU A 80 -3.69 -17.45 -1.63
CA GLU A 80 -4.05 -18.56 -0.74
C GLU A 80 -3.94 -18.12 0.73
N PRO A 81 -4.78 -18.66 1.63
CA PRO A 81 -4.78 -18.24 3.02
C PRO A 81 -3.50 -18.65 3.72
N THR A 82 -2.82 -17.70 4.34
CA THR A 82 -1.75 -17.99 5.31
C THR A 82 -2.31 -17.90 6.72
N VAL A 83 -2.35 -19.02 7.43
CA VAL A 83 -2.97 -19.12 8.76
C VAL A 83 -1.92 -18.91 9.85
N THR A 84 -2.23 -18.04 10.83
CA THR A 84 -1.36 -17.84 11.99
C THR A 84 -1.50 -19.00 12.99
N PRO A 85 -0.50 -19.21 13.87
CA PRO A 85 -0.72 -20.00 15.08
C PRO A 85 -1.88 -19.42 15.92
N ASN A 86 -2.49 -20.26 16.76
CA ASN A 86 -3.47 -19.79 17.73
C ASN A 86 -2.82 -18.82 18.73
N PHE A 87 -3.51 -17.72 19.03
CA PHE A 87 -2.98 -16.69 19.94
C PHE A 87 -3.09 -17.06 21.42
N SER A 88 -4.10 -17.86 21.75
CA SER A 88 -4.31 -18.41 23.09
C SER A 88 -4.51 -19.92 23.02
N SER A 89 -4.21 -20.60 24.12
CA SER A 89 -4.75 -21.95 24.33
C SER A 89 -6.27 -21.86 24.29
N ALA A 90 -6.92 -22.78 23.59
CA ALA A 90 -8.37 -22.85 23.54
C ALA A 90 -8.94 -22.77 24.97
N LEU A 91 -9.83 -21.79 25.22
CA LEU A 91 -10.59 -21.50 26.45
C LEU A 91 -10.09 -20.37 27.36
N ASP A 92 -8.87 -19.86 27.23
CA ASP A 92 -8.47 -18.67 28.00
C ASP A 92 -8.77 -17.42 27.17
N GLY A 93 -9.69 -16.55 27.61
CA GLY A 93 -10.10 -15.27 26.97
C GLY A 93 -11.11 -15.31 25.80
N GLY A 94 -11.64 -16.48 25.44
CA GLY A 94 -12.69 -16.64 24.41
C GLY A 94 -12.20 -16.47 22.95
N PRO A 95 -13.13 -16.48 21.96
CA PRO A 95 -12.79 -16.34 20.55
C PRO A 95 -12.35 -14.91 20.21
N LEU A 96 -11.57 -14.78 19.14
CA LEU A 96 -11.28 -13.51 18.49
C LEU A 96 -12.59 -12.86 18.02
N LYS A 97 -12.72 -11.54 18.21
CA LYS A 97 -13.93 -10.76 17.86
C LYS A 97 -13.68 -9.57 16.93
N HIS A 98 -12.52 -8.92 17.03
CA HIS A 98 -12.29 -7.67 16.30
C HIS A 98 -10.86 -7.51 15.79
N LEU A 99 -10.74 -7.01 14.57
CA LEU A 99 -9.50 -6.71 13.86
C LEU A 99 -9.45 -5.24 13.48
N SER A 100 -8.35 -4.55 13.80
CA SER A 100 -8.19 -3.13 13.47
C SER A 100 -6.76 -2.81 13.03
N TRP A 101 -6.60 -2.40 11.77
CA TRP A 101 -5.32 -1.96 11.23
C TRP A 101 -5.00 -0.52 11.64
N SER A 102 -3.74 -0.30 12.03
CA SER A 102 -3.18 1.02 12.27
C SER A 102 -3.21 1.91 11.01
N PRO A 103 -3.20 3.25 11.15
CA PRO A 103 -3.23 4.18 10.02
C PRO A 103 -1.96 4.14 9.17
N THR A 104 -0.88 3.49 9.62
CA THR A 104 0.29 3.19 8.80
C THR A 104 0.09 1.95 7.92
N GLY A 105 -0.82 1.04 8.30
CA GLY A 105 -1.02 -0.28 7.70
C GLY A 105 -0.03 -1.36 8.17
N SER A 106 0.95 -1.00 9.00
CA SER A 106 1.98 -1.95 9.46
C SER A 106 1.53 -2.79 10.65
N ASP A 107 0.73 -2.22 11.55
CA ASP A 107 0.35 -2.87 12.80
C ASP A 107 -1.13 -3.23 12.80
N LEU A 108 -1.46 -4.43 13.28
CA LEU A 108 -2.82 -4.96 13.42
C LEU A 108 -3.10 -5.26 14.89
N ALA A 109 -4.15 -4.65 15.44
CA ALA A 109 -4.73 -5.05 16.72
C ALA A 109 -5.69 -6.23 16.51
N VAL A 110 -5.49 -7.28 17.28
CA VAL A 110 -6.28 -8.51 17.31
C VAL A 110 -6.87 -8.64 18.70
N ILE A 111 -8.20 -8.58 18.79
CA ILE A 111 -8.93 -8.47 20.05
C ILE A 111 -9.82 -9.70 20.24
N ASP A 112 -9.75 -10.31 21.42
CA ASP A 112 -10.62 -11.42 21.80
C ASP A 112 -11.85 -10.97 22.61
N ALA A 113 -12.73 -11.93 22.89
CA ALA A 113 -13.98 -11.71 23.59
C ALA A 113 -13.81 -11.13 25.00
N ALA A 114 -12.72 -11.48 25.70
CA ALA A 114 -12.38 -10.97 27.02
C ALA A 114 -11.65 -9.62 27.00
N GLY A 115 -11.40 -9.05 25.82
CA GLY A 115 -10.77 -7.74 25.64
C GLY A 115 -9.24 -7.72 25.78
N ARG A 116 -8.60 -8.88 25.63
CA ARG A 116 -7.14 -8.95 25.53
C ARG A 116 -6.70 -8.58 24.11
N ILE A 117 -5.53 -7.95 24.00
CA ILE A 117 -5.09 -7.31 22.76
C ILE A 117 -3.75 -7.88 22.32
N THR A 118 -3.73 -8.58 21.20
CA THR A 118 -2.49 -8.94 20.52
C THR A 118 -2.18 -7.91 19.45
N ILE A 119 -0.92 -7.48 19.33
CA ILE A 119 -0.49 -6.60 18.23
C ILE A 119 0.49 -7.35 17.33
N LEU A 120 0.11 -7.44 16.07
CA LEU A 120 0.93 -8.00 15.00
C LEU A 120 1.54 -6.87 14.17
N ALA A 121 2.79 -7.03 13.75
CA ALA A 121 3.49 -6.10 12.88
C ALA A 121 3.89 -6.78 11.56
N VAL A 122 3.42 -6.23 10.46
CA VAL A 122 3.81 -6.54 9.08
C VAL A 122 4.98 -5.63 8.72
N PHE A 123 6.10 -6.20 8.30
CA PHE A 123 7.31 -5.44 7.99
C PHE A 123 7.91 -5.77 6.62
N SER A 124 8.28 -7.03 6.41
CA SER A 124 8.96 -7.48 5.18
C SER A 124 8.06 -8.23 4.21
N SER A 125 6.93 -8.75 4.67
CA SER A 125 6.03 -9.56 3.85
C SER A 125 4.59 -9.53 4.38
N LEU A 126 3.61 -9.45 3.45
CA LEU A 126 2.19 -9.30 3.77
C LEU A 126 1.61 -10.50 4.51
N ASN A 127 2.01 -11.72 4.11
CA ASN A 127 1.49 -12.96 4.68
C ASN A 127 2.27 -13.48 5.91
N LYS A 128 3.28 -12.74 6.38
CA LYS A 128 4.15 -13.17 7.49
C LYS A 128 4.30 -12.08 8.55
N PRO A 129 3.27 -11.85 9.38
CA PRO A 129 3.35 -10.90 10.47
C PRO A 129 4.32 -11.40 11.55
N SER A 130 4.84 -10.46 12.32
CA SER A 130 5.61 -10.70 13.53
C SER A 130 4.79 -10.29 14.75
N LEU A 131 4.96 -11.00 15.86
CA LEU A 131 4.28 -10.69 17.12
C LEU A 131 4.99 -9.51 17.81
N SER A 132 4.28 -8.38 17.94
CA SER A 132 4.80 -7.12 18.51
C SER A 132 4.40 -6.94 19.98
N ARG A 133 3.16 -7.30 20.33
CA ARG A 133 2.64 -7.36 21.70
C ARG A 133 1.87 -8.66 21.91
N THR A 134 2.15 -9.37 22.99
CA THR A 134 1.43 -10.57 23.42
C THR A 134 0.26 -10.22 24.34
N CYS A 135 -0.85 -10.94 24.26
CA CYS A 135 -2.01 -10.76 25.15
C CYS A 135 -1.88 -11.46 26.52
N GLY A 136 -0.86 -12.30 26.75
CA GLY A 136 -0.79 -13.16 27.94
C GLY A 136 -0.66 -12.44 29.30
N GLY A 137 -0.43 -11.13 29.32
CA GLY A 137 -0.45 -10.30 30.54
C GLY A 137 -1.74 -9.52 30.75
N ASP A 138 -2.70 -9.60 29.82
CA ASP A 138 -3.99 -8.92 29.93
C ASP A 138 -4.96 -9.74 30.80
N PRO A 139 -5.81 -9.09 31.61
CA PRO A 139 -6.84 -9.79 32.37
C PRO A 139 -7.85 -10.46 31.42
N ALA A 140 -8.25 -11.69 31.75
CA ALA A 140 -9.33 -12.40 31.07
C ALA A 140 -10.62 -12.25 31.89
N ASP A 141 -11.39 -11.20 31.60
CA ASP A 141 -12.66 -10.89 32.28
C ASP A 141 -13.64 -10.30 31.27
N ASP A 142 -14.88 -10.82 31.25
CA ASP A 142 -15.91 -10.40 30.31
C ASP A 142 -16.26 -8.90 30.42
N LEU A 143 -16.08 -8.31 31.61
CA LEU A 143 -16.27 -6.88 31.84
C LEU A 143 -15.20 -6.02 31.16
N HIS A 144 -14.08 -6.62 30.74
CA HIS A 144 -13.01 -5.96 30.00
C HIS A 144 -13.17 -6.09 28.48
N GLY A 145 -14.23 -6.74 28.00
CA GLY A 145 -14.57 -6.80 26.58
C GLY A 145 -14.49 -5.42 25.93
N ILE A 146 -13.82 -5.32 24.78
CA ILE A 146 -13.66 -4.04 24.08
C ILE A 146 -14.94 -3.74 23.29
N VAL A 147 -15.45 -2.52 23.42
CA VAL A 147 -16.71 -2.06 22.81
C VAL A 147 -16.53 -0.88 21.86
N GLY A 148 -15.34 -0.28 21.84
CA GLY A 148 -14.92 0.71 20.87
C GLY A 148 -13.40 0.83 20.84
N CYS A 149 -12.82 1.06 19.66
CA CYS A 149 -11.38 1.26 19.53
C CYS A 149 -11.02 2.24 18.42
N TYR A 150 -9.81 2.80 18.51
CA TYR A 150 -9.31 3.80 17.57
C TYR A 150 -7.80 3.87 17.60
N TRP A 151 -7.20 3.92 16.41
CA TRP A 151 -5.77 4.21 16.26
C TRP A 151 -5.55 5.71 16.08
N LEU A 152 -4.64 6.31 16.87
CA LEU A 152 -4.30 7.72 16.74
C LEU A 152 -3.73 8.04 15.35
N ASN A 153 -4.09 9.21 14.83
CA ASN A 153 -3.57 9.68 13.55
C ASN A 153 -2.04 9.83 13.60
N ILE A 154 -1.42 9.68 12.43
CA ILE A 154 0.00 9.97 12.26
C ILE A 154 0.18 11.49 12.23
N ALA A 155 1.15 11.99 13.00
CA ALA A 155 1.45 13.41 13.01
C ALA A 155 1.97 13.87 11.64
N PRO A 156 1.47 14.98 11.07
CA PRO A 156 1.98 15.51 9.82
C PRO A 156 3.45 15.92 9.97
N TYR A 157 4.25 15.66 8.93
CA TYR A 157 5.65 16.05 8.88
C TYR A 157 5.97 16.81 7.58
N PRO A 158 6.57 18.01 7.65
CA PRO A 158 6.85 18.79 8.86
C PRO A 158 5.56 19.20 9.62
N PRO A 159 5.66 19.55 10.91
CA PRO A 159 4.51 19.94 11.73
C PRO A 159 3.70 21.10 11.09
N ASN A 160 2.40 21.14 11.37
CA ASN A 160 1.46 22.16 10.87
C ASN A 160 1.22 22.19 9.35
N ARG A 161 1.70 21.19 8.60
CA ARG A 161 1.33 21.06 7.19
C ARG A 161 -0.12 20.56 7.08
N PRO A 162 -1.02 21.25 6.34
CA PRO A 162 -2.36 20.76 6.11
C PRO A 162 -2.32 19.47 5.27
N ASN A 163 -3.34 18.62 5.45
CA ASN A 163 -3.48 17.46 4.59
C ASN A 163 -4.05 17.91 3.23
N ILE A 164 -3.28 17.76 2.16
CA ILE A 164 -3.66 18.18 0.80
C ILE A 164 -4.15 16.95 0.03
N PHE A 165 -5.26 17.10 -0.70
CA PHE A 165 -5.85 16.08 -1.55
C PHE A 165 -6.31 16.67 -2.88
N HIS A 166 -6.63 15.79 -3.82
CA HIS A 166 -7.25 16.17 -5.07
C HIS A 166 -8.78 16.21 -4.90
N GLY A 167 -9.39 17.28 -5.40
CA GLY A 167 -10.83 17.40 -5.62
C GLY A 167 -11.26 16.62 -6.86
N PRO A 168 -12.50 16.82 -7.33
CA PRO A 168 -13.00 16.11 -8.49
C PRO A 168 -12.22 16.52 -9.74
N GLY A 169 -12.16 15.61 -10.71
CA GLY A 169 -11.80 15.96 -12.08
C GLY A 169 -12.94 16.75 -12.69
N VAL A 170 -12.67 17.98 -13.12
CA VAL A 170 -13.61 18.81 -13.88
C VAL A 170 -13.18 18.81 -15.35
N LYS A 171 -14.10 18.46 -16.23
CA LYS A 171 -13.84 18.34 -17.66
C LYS A 171 -13.47 19.70 -18.28
N GLU A 172 -12.42 19.70 -19.08
CA GLU A 172 -11.88 20.85 -19.81
C GLU A 172 -11.48 20.39 -21.22
N GLY A 173 -12.42 20.52 -22.17
CA GLY A 173 -12.28 19.93 -23.50
C GLY A 173 -12.28 18.41 -23.45
N SER A 174 -11.22 17.78 -23.97
CA SER A 174 -11.00 16.32 -23.93
C SER A 174 -10.20 15.84 -22.71
N ASN A 175 -9.86 16.74 -21.78
CA ASN A 175 -9.06 16.43 -20.60
C ASN A 175 -9.79 16.80 -19.31
N TYR A 176 -9.20 16.45 -18.17
CA TYR A 176 -9.70 16.84 -16.85
C TYR A 176 -8.68 17.74 -16.13
N ARG A 177 -9.22 18.70 -15.39
CA ARG A 177 -8.51 19.54 -14.45
C ARG A 177 -8.87 19.14 -13.03
N TYR A 178 -7.87 19.09 -12.15
CA TYR A 178 -8.02 18.65 -10.77
C TYR A 178 -7.83 19.81 -9.81
N GLU A 179 -8.81 20.04 -8.95
CA GLU A 179 -8.72 21.06 -7.91
C GLU A 179 -7.95 20.52 -6.70
N ALA A 180 -7.26 21.39 -5.96
CA ALA A 180 -6.64 21.00 -4.69
C ALA A 180 -7.61 21.27 -3.54
N GLN A 181 -7.75 20.31 -2.63
CA GLN A 181 -8.51 20.45 -1.39
C GLN A 181 -7.59 20.29 -0.19
N GLN A 182 -7.91 21.00 0.89
CA GLN A 182 -7.18 20.90 2.15
C GLN A 182 -8.11 20.43 3.26
N GLY A 183 -7.65 19.48 4.06
CA GLY A 183 -8.33 19.00 5.26
C GLY A 183 -7.65 19.51 6.52
N PRO A 184 -8.40 19.64 7.64
CA PRO A 184 -7.80 19.97 8.92
C PRO A 184 -6.86 18.85 9.39
N VAL A 185 -5.85 19.22 10.16
CA VAL A 185 -5.05 18.27 10.93
C VAL A 185 -5.81 17.97 12.21
N LEU A 186 -6.19 16.71 12.41
CA LEU A 186 -6.95 16.26 13.57
C LEU A 186 -6.06 15.42 14.48
N GLY A 187 -6.10 15.72 15.78
CA GLY A 187 -5.31 15.04 16.81
C GLY A 187 -6.18 14.42 17.91
N PRO A 188 -5.57 13.85 18.95
CA PRO A 188 -4.13 13.80 19.24
C PRO A 188 -3.37 12.82 18.34
N CYS A 189 -2.07 13.05 18.20
CA CYS A 189 -1.13 12.16 17.52
C CYS A 189 -0.02 11.73 18.47
N HIS A 190 0.64 10.61 18.18
CA HIS A 190 1.86 10.22 18.88
C HIS A 190 2.99 11.24 18.60
N PRO A 191 3.85 11.60 19.59
CA PRO A 191 4.88 12.63 19.42
C PRO A 191 5.94 12.29 18.35
N SER A 192 6.20 10.98 18.16
CA SER A 192 7.02 10.49 17.04
C SER A 192 6.16 10.37 15.77
N PRO A 193 6.52 11.05 14.66
CA PRO A 193 5.70 11.15 13.45
C PRO A 193 5.63 9.86 12.61
N SER A 194 6.35 8.81 12.99
CA SER A 194 6.28 7.50 12.31
C SER A 194 5.52 6.45 13.10
N LYS A 195 4.94 6.81 14.25
CA LYS A 195 4.26 5.89 15.18
C LYS A 195 2.81 6.31 15.39
N SER A 196 1.97 5.32 15.67
CA SER A 196 0.62 5.50 16.17
C SER A 196 0.52 4.90 17.58
N ALA A 197 -0.58 5.17 18.26
CA ALA A 197 -0.96 4.51 19.51
C ALA A 197 -2.41 4.04 19.39
N PHE A 198 -2.74 2.98 20.12
CA PHE A 198 -4.05 2.36 20.10
C PHE A 198 -4.85 2.75 21.33
N VAL A 199 -6.09 3.18 21.13
CA VAL A 199 -7.02 3.58 22.19
C VAL A 199 -8.21 2.64 22.14
N CYS A 200 -8.67 2.14 23.28
CA CYS A 200 -9.86 1.32 23.35
C CYS A 200 -10.67 1.58 24.62
N LEU A 201 -11.98 1.34 24.53
CA LEU A 201 -12.93 1.43 25.63
C LEU A 201 -13.49 0.04 25.91
N THR A 202 -13.53 -0.32 27.18
CA THR A 202 -14.03 -1.59 27.71
C THR A 202 -15.51 -1.46 28.10
N THR A 203 -16.20 -2.60 28.22
CA THR A 203 -17.59 -2.70 28.70
C THR A 203 -17.76 -2.07 30.09
N ASN A 204 -16.75 -2.17 30.97
CA ASN A 204 -16.76 -1.59 32.31
C ASN A 204 -16.33 -0.11 32.41
N GLY A 205 -16.11 0.59 31.29
CA GLY A 205 -15.84 2.03 31.29
C GLY A 205 -14.36 2.42 31.45
N LEU A 206 -13.41 1.48 31.35
CA LEU A 206 -11.98 1.78 31.31
C LEU A 206 -11.54 2.19 29.90
N LEU A 207 -11.07 3.43 29.76
CA LEU A 207 -10.40 3.95 28.56
C LEU A 207 -8.90 3.64 28.63
N ARG A 208 -8.42 2.75 27.76
CA ARG A 208 -7.04 2.27 27.71
C ARG A 208 -6.29 2.92 26.55
N LEU A 209 -5.02 3.25 26.76
CA LEU A 209 -4.08 3.74 25.75
C LEU A 209 -2.87 2.79 25.72
N LEU A 210 -2.60 2.20 24.55
CA LEU A 210 -1.45 1.33 24.29
C LEU A 210 -0.50 2.02 23.30
N TRP A 211 0.80 2.09 23.59
CA TRP A 211 1.77 2.73 22.70
C TRP A 211 3.13 2.00 22.67
N PRO A 212 3.86 2.06 21.54
CA PRO A 212 5.20 1.48 21.44
C PRO A 212 6.28 2.47 21.90
N GLN A 213 7.10 2.07 22.87
CA GLN A 213 8.34 2.78 23.22
C GLN A 213 9.38 2.67 22.10
N ASN A 214 10.45 3.47 22.16
CA ASN A 214 11.54 3.40 21.18
C ASN A 214 12.37 2.11 21.28
N THR A 215 12.24 1.37 22.38
CA THR A 215 12.76 0.01 22.54
C THR A 215 11.96 -1.05 21.79
N GLY A 216 10.81 -0.69 21.20
CA GLY A 216 9.87 -1.65 20.60
C GLY A 216 8.91 -2.30 21.60
N LYS A 217 9.11 -2.11 22.91
CA LYS A 217 8.20 -2.59 23.94
C LYS A 217 6.91 -1.77 23.95
N TRP A 218 5.77 -2.46 24.02
CA TRP A 218 4.47 -1.81 24.22
C TRP A 218 4.23 -1.52 25.70
N CYS A 219 3.70 -0.33 25.97
CA CYS A 219 3.30 0.15 27.28
C CYS A 219 1.80 0.50 27.25
N GLU A 220 1.22 0.59 28.44
CA GLU A 220 -0.21 0.86 28.62
C GLU A 220 -0.46 1.82 29.78
N SER A 221 -1.49 2.65 29.65
CA SER A 221 -2.08 3.47 30.71
C SER A 221 -3.60 3.51 30.51
N HIS A 222 -4.34 3.79 31.57
CA HIS A 222 -5.80 3.80 31.52
C HIS A 222 -6.38 4.92 32.38
N SER A 223 -7.63 5.28 32.08
CA SER A 223 -8.47 6.15 32.91
C SER A 223 -9.88 5.59 32.93
N GLU A 224 -10.53 5.65 34.09
CA GLU A 224 -11.94 5.33 34.23
C GLU A 224 -12.78 6.50 33.66
N LEU A 225 -13.75 6.20 32.79
CA LEU A 225 -14.70 7.20 32.27
C LEU A 225 -15.86 7.40 33.24
N GLU A 226 -16.37 6.31 33.77
CA GLU A 226 -17.49 6.25 34.70
C GLU A 226 -17.38 4.98 35.54
N SER A 227 -17.83 5.07 36.79
CA SER A 227 -17.87 3.92 37.67
C SER A 227 -19.17 3.16 37.43
N ILE A 228 -19.04 1.95 36.88
CA ILE A 228 -20.18 1.10 36.59
C ILE A 228 -20.62 0.38 37.86
N VAL A 229 -21.76 0.81 38.40
CA VAL A 229 -22.31 0.32 39.67
C VAL A 229 -23.48 -0.65 39.48
N SER A 230 -24.03 -0.74 38.26
CA SER A 230 -25.14 -1.62 37.88
C SER A 230 -24.91 -2.26 36.51
N SER A 231 -25.54 -3.40 36.24
CA SER A 231 -25.56 -4.02 34.90
C SER A 231 -26.19 -3.10 33.83
N ASP A 232 -27.05 -2.18 34.25
CA ASP A 232 -27.69 -1.21 33.36
C ASP A 232 -26.70 -0.14 32.86
N ASP A 233 -25.62 0.11 33.60
CA ASP A 233 -24.61 1.10 33.21
C ASP A 233 -23.55 0.54 32.24
N LEU A 234 -23.55 -0.79 31.99
CA LEU A 234 -22.57 -1.43 31.10
C LEU A 234 -22.59 -0.80 29.70
N ILE A 235 -21.40 -0.53 29.16
CA ILE A 235 -21.23 0.04 27.83
C ILE A 235 -21.31 -1.08 26.80
N THR A 236 -22.18 -0.95 25.80
CA THR A 236 -22.34 -1.94 24.72
C THR A 236 -21.61 -1.53 23.45
N HIS A 237 -21.64 -0.24 23.11
CA HIS A 237 -21.02 0.30 21.90
C HIS A 237 -20.29 1.58 22.21
N ALA A 238 -19.13 1.78 21.59
CA ALA A 238 -18.40 3.03 21.66
C ALA A 238 -17.74 3.38 20.33
N ALA A 239 -17.69 4.68 20.04
CA ALA A 239 -17.05 5.24 18.87
C ALA A 239 -16.15 6.41 19.29
N ILE A 240 -14.95 6.48 18.71
CA ILE A 240 -13.91 7.42 19.09
C ILE A 240 -13.45 8.16 17.85
N CYS A 241 -13.34 9.49 17.92
CA CYS A 241 -12.85 10.29 16.82
C CYS A 241 -11.92 11.41 17.29
N PRO A 242 -11.01 11.88 16.43
CA PRO A 242 -10.12 13.00 16.73
C PRO A 242 -10.83 14.34 16.55
N ASP A 243 -10.45 15.33 17.35
CA ASP A 243 -10.97 16.69 17.27
C ASP A 243 -9.88 17.71 16.90
N LYS A 244 -10.32 18.87 16.39
CA LYS A 244 -9.44 20.00 16.03
C LYS A 244 -8.68 20.57 17.22
N THR A 245 -9.13 20.32 18.45
CA THR A 245 -8.46 20.75 19.69
C THR A 245 -7.31 19.84 20.13
N GLY A 246 -7.00 18.79 19.35
CA GLY A 246 -6.00 17.79 19.74
C GLY A 246 -6.48 16.86 20.85
N THR A 247 -7.80 16.74 21.02
CA THR A 247 -8.46 15.81 21.96
C THR A 247 -9.22 14.74 21.20
N LEU A 248 -9.56 13.65 21.89
CA LEU A 248 -10.49 12.65 21.38
C LEU A 248 -11.90 12.99 21.85
N LEU A 249 -12.88 12.79 20.98
CA LEU A 249 -14.29 12.73 21.33
C LEU A 249 -14.71 11.27 21.33
N ILE A 250 -15.41 10.87 22.38
CA ILE A 250 -15.85 9.50 22.61
C ILE A 250 -17.36 9.55 22.79
N ALA A 251 -18.08 8.77 22.00
CA ALA A 251 -19.51 8.55 22.16
C ALA A 251 -19.71 7.08 22.56
N PHE A 252 -20.57 6.82 23.53
CA PHE A 252 -20.85 5.45 23.95
C PHE A 252 -22.28 5.25 24.41
N ALA A 253 -22.77 4.04 24.19
CA ALA A 253 -24.12 3.60 24.47
C ALA A 253 -24.12 2.61 25.64
N THR A 254 -25.01 2.82 26.62
CA THR A 254 -25.17 1.95 27.79
C THR A 254 -26.37 1.01 27.66
N THR A 255 -26.38 -0.09 28.41
CA THR A 255 -27.54 -1.02 28.49
C THR A 255 -28.83 -0.30 28.91
N SER A 256 -28.73 0.76 29.72
CA SER A 256 -29.83 1.63 30.14
C SER A 256 -30.35 2.59 29.06
N LYS A 257 -30.00 2.37 27.79
CA LYS A 257 -30.48 3.15 26.64
C LYS A 257 -30.06 4.62 26.60
N GLN A 258 -28.88 4.93 27.15
CA GLN A 258 -28.31 6.28 27.11
C GLN A 258 -27.19 6.40 26.09
N LEU A 259 -27.13 7.54 25.39
CA LEU A 259 -25.98 7.98 24.61
C LEU A 259 -25.22 9.02 25.43
N ARG A 260 -23.97 8.73 25.76
CA ARG A 260 -23.10 9.63 26.50
C ARG A 260 -21.94 10.06 25.62
N THR A 261 -21.42 11.27 25.87
CA THR A 261 -20.26 11.81 25.17
C THR A 261 -19.22 12.36 26.14
N VAL A 262 -17.97 12.02 25.87
CA VAL A 262 -16.80 12.39 26.68
C VAL A 262 -15.71 12.96 25.79
N ARG A 263 -14.96 13.92 26.30
CA ARG A 263 -13.71 14.41 25.72
C ARG A 263 -12.53 13.83 26.49
N ALA A 264 -11.53 13.32 25.79
CA ALA A 264 -10.28 12.83 26.40
C ALA A 264 -9.06 13.57 25.84
N LEU A 265 -8.20 14.05 26.74
CA LEU A 265 -6.91 14.64 26.44
C LEU A 265 -5.80 13.66 26.82
N ILE A 266 -4.85 13.45 25.90
CA ILE A 266 -3.66 12.62 26.14
C ILE A 266 -2.47 13.56 26.36
N GLU A 267 -1.90 13.51 27.57
CA GLU A 267 -0.68 14.23 27.93
C GLU A 267 0.50 13.27 27.89
N TRP A 268 1.37 13.36 26.88
CA TRP A 268 2.41 12.36 26.60
C TRP A 268 3.58 12.30 27.61
N ASN A 269 3.77 13.35 28.41
CA ASN A 269 4.81 13.50 29.44
C ASN A 269 6.19 12.93 29.02
N PRO A 270 6.83 13.47 27.98
CA PRO A 270 8.11 12.94 27.49
C PRO A 270 9.23 13.22 28.50
N THR A 271 10.02 12.20 28.83
CA THR A 271 11.15 12.32 29.76
C THR A 271 12.42 12.68 29.02
N LYS A 272 12.97 13.88 29.27
CA LYS A 272 14.16 14.38 28.59
C LYS A 272 15.38 13.50 28.88
N ILE A 273 16.08 13.11 27.82
CA ILE A 273 17.40 12.47 27.87
C ILE A 273 18.39 13.36 27.11
N ASP A 274 19.51 13.72 27.74
CA ASP A 274 20.52 14.57 27.12
C ASP A 274 21.13 13.92 25.86
N LYS A 275 21.37 14.73 24.83
CA LYS A 275 21.94 14.33 23.53
C LYS A 275 21.08 13.37 22.67
N VAL A 276 19.82 13.12 23.05
CA VAL A 276 18.87 12.32 22.26
C VAL A 276 17.80 13.24 21.65
N PRO A 277 17.44 13.10 20.35
CA PRO A 277 16.35 13.86 19.75
C PRO A 277 15.03 13.70 20.50
N GLN A 278 14.22 14.76 20.58
CA GLN A 278 12.96 14.76 21.34
C GLN A 278 11.98 13.64 20.91
N ALA A 279 11.93 13.32 19.61
CA ALA A 279 11.10 12.23 19.09
C ALA A 279 11.48 10.83 19.62
N GLN A 280 12.68 10.71 20.22
CA GLN A 280 13.21 9.48 20.79
C GLN A 280 13.13 9.45 22.33
N TRP A 281 12.60 10.49 22.98
CA TRP A 281 12.42 10.49 24.43
C TRP A 281 11.37 9.45 24.87
N PRO A 282 11.59 8.73 25.98
CA PRO A 282 10.59 7.84 26.56
C PRO A 282 9.32 8.62 26.95
N LEU A 283 8.16 7.99 26.74
CA LEU A 283 6.85 8.59 26.99
C LEU A 283 6.18 7.93 28.20
N ASN A 284 5.45 8.72 29.00
CA ASN A 284 4.62 8.25 30.11
C ASN A 284 3.24 8.93 30.10
N PRO A 285 2.39 8.61 29.11
CA PRO A 285 1.15 9.33 28.86
C PRO A 285 0.10 9.15 29.96
N THR A 286 -0.53 10.26 30.34
CA THR A 286 -1.72 10.30 31.20
C THR A 286 -2.95 10.76 30.43
N ILE A 287 -4.12 10.21 30.75
CA ILE A 287 -5.39 10.54 30.10
C ILE A 287 -6.23 11.39 31.06
N LYS A 288 -6.73 12.54 30.59
CA LYS A 288 -7.67 13.39 31.32
C LYS A 288 -9.01 13.41 30.59
N THR A 289 -10.10 13.13 31.30
CA THR A 289 -11.43 12.98 30.70
C THR A 289 -12.40 14.05 31.21
N ARG A 290 -13.37 14.43 30.38
CA ARG A 290 -14.45 15.35 30.73
C ARG A 290 -15.74 14.94 30.03
N HIS A 291 -16.78 14.65 30.82
CA HIS A 291 -18.13 14.42 30.30
C HIS A 291 -18.67 15.69 29.64
N LEU A 292 -19.32 15.52 28.47
CA LEU A 292 -19.81 16.60 27.65
C LEU A 292 -21.34 16.69 27.67
N ALA A 293 -22.01 15.64 27.19
CA ALA A 293 -23.45 15.60 27.05
C ALA A 293 -23.98 14.16 27.14
N VAL A 294 -25.22 14.03 27.60
CA VAL A 294 -25.96 12.78 27.69
C VAL A 294 -27.34 12.99 27.07
N THR A 295 -27.84 11.98 26.35
CA THR A 295 -29.23 11.91 25.91
C THR A 295 -29.78 10.49 26.06
N SER A 296 -31.09 10.34 26.12
CA SER A 296 -31.78 9.05 26.17
C SER A 296 -32.48 8.78 24.84
N TRP A 297 -32.57 7.50 24.45
CA TRP A 297 -33.40 7.10 23.30
C TRP A 297 -34.90 7.05 23.64
N VAL A 298 -35.26 7.15 24.91
CA VAL A 298 -36.65 7.31 25.36
C VAL A 298 -37.07 8.75 25.05
N HIS A 299 -38.07 8.94 24.18
CA HIS A 299 -38.64 10.28 23.99
C HIS A 299 -39.24 10.77 25.32
N ASP A 300 -39.01 12.03 25.66
CA ASP A 300 -39.85 12.75 26.62
C ASP A 300 -41.27 12.79 26.04
N ILE A 301 -42.13 11.86 26.44
CA ILE A 301 -43.56 11.92 26.19
C ILE A 301 -44.12 12.94 27.20
N PRO A 302 -44.81 14.01 26.76
CA PRO A 302 -45.62 14.83 27.66
C PRO A 302 -46.65 13.91 28.32
N SER A 303 -46.76 13.97 29.64
CA SER A 303 -47.33 12.98 30.59
C SER A 303 -48.70 12.31 30.32
N ASP A 304 -49.37 12.49 29.18
CA ASP A 304 -50.82 12.24 29.09
C ASP A 304 -51.24 11.17 28.07
N THR A 305 -50.35 10.32 27.56
CA THR A 305 -50.76 9.16 26.74
C THR A 305 -50.27 7.83 27.30
N VAL A 306 -51.08 7.29 28.20
CA VAL A 306 -50.98 5.93 28.73
C VAL A 306 -51.34 4.94 27.62
N ASN A 307 -50.37 4.63 26.77
CA ASN A 307 -50.27 3.38 26.00
C ASN A 307 -48.78 3.18 25.63
N ALA A 308 -47.94 3.10 26.66
CA ALA A 308 -46.49 2.92 26.54
C ALA A 308 -46.06 1.47 26.24
N SER A 309 -46.97 0.57 25.85
CA SER A 309 -46.64 -0.84 25.61
C SER A 309 -46.06 -1.13 24.21
N HIS A 310 -46.01 -0.14 23.31
CA HIS A 310 -45.47 -0.30 21.95
C HIS A 310 -44.29 0.63 21.61
N MET A 311 -43.80 1.47 22.54
CA MET A 311 -42.74 2.45 22.28
C MET A 311 -41.36 2.08 22.87
N GLU A 312 -41.16 0.87 23.38
CA GLU A 312 -39.94 0.45 24.06
C GLU A 312 -39.19 -0.68 23.34
N SER A 313 -38.31 -0.38 22.36
CA SER A 313 -37.23 -1.34 21.98
C SER A 313 -36.19 -0.85 20.97
N SER A 314 -36.26 0.38 20.45
CA SER A 314 -35.40 0.78 19.31
C SER A 314 -33.90 0.64 19.59
N MET A 315 -33.44 0.89 20.82
CA MET A 315 -32.01 0.77 21.16
C MET A 315 -31.52 -0.69 21.26
N VAL A 316 -32.40 -1.66 21.50
CA VAL A 316 -32.06 -3.10 21.49
C VAL A 316 -31.61 -3.55 20.08
N GLN A 317 -31.95 -2.76 19.07
CA GLN A 317 -31.58 -2.99 17.68
C GLN A 317 -30.30 -2.25 17.26
N LEU A 318 -29.63 -1.51 18.16
CA LEU A 318 -28.35 -0.85 17.87
C LEU A 318 -27.33 -1.91 17.44
N SER A 319 -26.85 -1.79 16.20
CA SER A 319 -25.90 -2.73 15.60
C SER A 319 -24.54 -2.09 15.32
N HIS A 320 -24.48 -0.76 15.25
CA HIS A 320 -23.22 -0.05 15.04
C HIS A 320 -23.32 1.39 15.55
N LEU A 321 -22.21 1.90 16.07
CA LEU A 321 -22.05 3.29 16.49
C LEU A 321 -20.78 3.83 15.83
N GLU A 322 -20.89 4.96 15.14
CA GLU A 322 -19.76 5.64 14.50
C GLU A 322 -19.71 7.10 14.92
N PHE A 323 -18.50 7.64 15.09
CA PHE A 323 -18.30 9.04 15.44
C PHE A 323 -17.49 9.74 14.36
N LEU A 324 -18.17 10.50 13.51
CA LEU A 324 -17.54 11.22 12.43
C LEU A 324 -16.84 12.48 12.96
N PRO A 325 -15.53 12.67 12.71
CA PRO A 325 -14.80 13.85 13.15
C PRO A 325 -15.18 15.10 12.36
N PRO A 326 -14.82 16.32 12.81
CA PRO A 326 -15.04 17.54 12.03
C PRO A 326 -14.50 17.43 10.60
N CYS A 327 -15.30 17.81 9.61
CA CYS A 327 -14.92 17.75 8.18
C CYS A 327 -15.16 19.11 7.50
N GLY A 328 -14.20 19.57 6.68
CA GLY A 328 -14.29 20.85 5.98
C GLY A 328 -14.88 20.69 4.58
N ASP A 329 -15.73 21.61 4.14
CA ASP A 329 -16.13 21.74 2.74
C ASP A 329 -15.10 22.55 1.93
N ALA A 330 -15.31 22.64 0.60
CA ALA A 330 -14.43 23.42 -0.28
C ALA A 330 -14.48 24.93 -0.02
N ALA A 331 -15.53 25.42 0.66
CA ALA A 331 -15.72 26.82 1.05
C ALA A 331 -15.14 27.12 2.46
N GLY A 332 -14.48 26.14 3.10
CA GLY A 332 -13.89 26.28 4.43
C GLY A 332 -14.89 26.18 5.59
N ARG A 333 -16.17 25.85 5.35
CA ARG A 333 -17.15 25.59 6.41
C ARG A 333 -16.87 24.21 7.01
N MET A 334 -16.92 24.13 8.32
CA MET A 334 -16.66 22.91 9.07
C MET A 334 -17.97 22.27 9.51
N ALA A 335 -18.21 21.04 9.04
CA ALA A 335 -19.20 20.14 9.61
C ALA A 335 -18.82 19.84 11.06
N PRO A 336 -19.77 19.92 12.02
CA PRO A 336 -19.51 19.54 13.40
C PRO A 336 -19.23 18.03 13.52
N PRO A 337 -18.60 17.59 14.63
CA PRO A 337 -18.57 16.17 14.96
C PRO A 337 -19.98 15.59 14.99
N THR A 338 -20.18 14.42 14.36
CA THR A 338 -21.50 13.81 14.21
C THR A 338 -21.46 12.35 14.64
N ILE A 339 -22.35 11.97 15.54
CA ILE A 339 -22.55 10.58 15.96
C ILE A 339 -23.59 9.97 15.04
N LEU A 340 -23.29 8.80 14.48
CA LEU A 340 -24.22 7.95 13.75
C LEU A 340 -24.52 6.71 14.59
N ALA A 341 -25.79 6.45 14.86
CA ALA A 341 -26.23 5.19 15.46
C ALA A 341 -27.04 4.41 14.44
N VAL A 342 -26.54 3.24 14.06
CA VAL A 342 -27.17 2.34 13.09
C VAL A 342 -27.99 1.31 13.85
N ARG A 343 -29.28 1.26 13.55
CA ARG A 343 -30.22 0.30 14.14
C ARG A 343 -30.74 -0.61 13.05
N SER A 344 -30.56 -1.91 13.20
CA SER A 344 -30.95 -2.89 12.19
C SER A 344 -32.04 -3.82 12.73
N HIS A 345 -33.12 -3.93 11.97
CA HIS A 345 -34.31 -4.71 12.31
C HIS A 345 -34.42 -5.95 11.41
N LEU A 346 -34.55 -7.12 12.05
CA LEU A 346 -34.91 -8.38 11.40
C LEU A 346 -36.23 -8.89 12.03
N PRO A 347 -37.11 -9.52 11.24
CA PRO A 347 -38.37 -10.07 11.74
C PRO A 347 -38.11 -11.20 12.74
N VAL A 348 -38.86 -11.23 13.84
CA VAL A 348 -38.70 -12.21 14.94
C VAL A 348 -39.23 -13.60 14.55
N SER A 349 -40.16 -13.67 13.60
CA SER A 349 -40.74 -14.91 13.09
C SER A 349 -40.18 -15.20 11.70
N THR A 350 -39.71 -16.44 11.47
CA THR A 350 -39.29 -16.93 10.14
C THR A 350 -40.49 -17.23 9.20
N SER A 351 -41.70 -16.84 9.59
CA SER A 351 -42.92 -17.00 8.79
C SER A 351 -42.85 -16.21 7.49
N HIS A 352 -43.29 -16.80 6.38
CA HIS A 352 -43.22 -16.22 5.03
C HIS A 352 -44.04 -14.94 4.81
N TYR A 353 -44.93 -14.56 5.75
CA TYR A 353 -45.93 -13.51 5.54
C TYR A 353 -45.54 -12.11 6.06
N ASN A 354 -44.37 -11.94 6.69
CA ASN A 354 -43.90 -10.61 7.11
C ASN A 354 -42.37 -10.58 7.22
N GLN A 355 -41.70 -10.06 6.18
CA GLN A 355 -40.24 -10.05 6.05
C GLN A 355 -39.65 -8.65 6.03
N ASP A 356 -40.27 -7.71 6.77
CA ASP A 356 -39.79 -6.34 6.82
C ASP A 356 -38.39 -6.29 7.45
N VAL A 357 -37.39 -6.04 6.61
CA VAL A 357 -36.01 -5.81 7.01
C VAL A 357 -35.67 -4.35 6.74
N HIS A 358 -35.07 -3.68 7.73
CA HIS A 358 -34.66 -2.30 7.56
C HIS A 358 -33.52 -1.91 8.48
N THR A 359 -32.82 -0.86 8.07
CA THR A 359 -31.82 -0.18 8.89
C THR A 359 -32.22 1.28 9.00
N THR A 360 -32.26 1.80 10.23
CA THR A 360 -32.42 3.23 10.49
C THR A 360 -31.11 3.80 11.04
N VAL A 361 -30.68 4.93 10.48
CA VAL A 361 -29.50 5.66 10.96
C VAL A 361 -29.97 6.93 11.66
N ASP A 362 -29.81 6.95 12.98
CA ASP A 362 -30.04 8.15 13.78
C ASP A 362 -28.75 8.98 13.87
N ARG A 363 -28.90 10.31 13.94
CA ARG A 363 -27.77 11.25 13.86
C ARG A 363 -27.82 12.30 14.96
N TRP A 364 -26.69 12.58 15.61
CA TRP A 364 -26.55 13.69 16.57
C TRP A 364 -25.29 14.50 16.29
N GLU A 365 -25.43 15.82 16.23
CA GLU A 365 -24.28 16.72 16.19
C GLU A 365 -23.88 17.14 17.60
N VAL A 366 -22.57 17.12 17.87
CA VAL A 366 -22.01 17.71 19.08
C VAL A 366 -21.86 19.21 18.86
N ARG A 367 -22.65 20.02 19.55
CA ARG A 367 -22.65 21.48 19.43
C ARG A 367 -22.34 22.16 20.75
N GLU A 368 -21.74 23.34 20.68
CA GLU A 368 -21.49 24.22 21.81
C GLU A 368 -22.47 25.40 21.76
N LYS A 369 -23.11 25.72 22.90
CA LYS A 369 -23.97 26.89 23.07
C LYS A 369 -23.45 27.74 24.24
N PRO A 370 -23.25 29.07 24.06
CA PRO A 370 -22.93 29.94 25.17
C PRO A 370 -24.07 29.95 26.18
N GLN A 371 -23.74 29.85 27.48
CA GLN A 371 -24.74 29.98 28.53
C GLN A 371 -25.05 31.46 28.77
N THR A 372 -26.32 31.83 28.67
CA THR A 372 -26.80 33.14 29.09
C THR A 372 -27.41 33.01 30.48
N ILE A 373 -26.83 33.69 31.46
CA ILE A 373 -27.43 33.78 32.80
C ILE A 373 -28.71 34.63 32.68
N HIS A 374 -29.79 34.22 33.35
CA HIS A 374 -30.99 35.03 33.41
C HIS A 374 -30.70 36.34 34.20
N PRO A 375 -31.11 37.53 33.73
CA PRO A 375 -30.76 38.82 34.34
C PRO A 375 -31.07 38.93 35.85
N ALA A 376 -32.07 38.19 36.34
CA ALA A 376 -32.39 38.11 37.77
C ALA A 376 -31.24 37.59 38.66
N PHE A 377 -30.36 36.73 38.13
CA PHE A 377 -29.20 36.24 38.88
C PHE A 377 -28.04 37.24 38.88
N GLU A 378 -27.96 38.17 37.92
CA GLU A 378 -27.01 39.29 37.98
C GLU A 378 -27.34 40.25 39.14
N GLN A 379 -28.63 40.35 39.49
CA GLN A 379 -29.13 41.19 40.60
C GLN A 379 -28.84 40.61 42.00
N LEU A 380 -28.46 39.34 42.11
CA LEU A 380 -28.12 38.68 43.39
C LEU A 380 -26.65 38.86 43.80
N SER A 381 -25.82 39.50 42.97
CA SER A 381 -24.43 39.81 43.30
C SER A 381 -24.35 40.93 44.35
N SER A 382 -23.96 40.58 45.59
CA SER A 382 -23.79 41.54 46.69
C SER A 382 -22.53 42.42 46.59
N ARG A 383 -21.69 42.22 45.57
CA ARG A 383 -20.46 42.99 45.34
C ARG A 383 -20.64 43.93 44.15
N ARG A 384 -20.87 45.20 44.46
CA ARG A 384 -21.18 46.30 43.53
C ARG A 384 -20.14 46.57 42.41
N ASN A 385 -18.99 45.88 42.39
CA ASN A 385 -17.89 46.04 41.44
C ASN A 385 -17.27 44.73 40.90
N SER A 386 -17.87 43.56 41.12
CA SER A 386 -17.39 42.32 40.48
C SER A 386 -18.30 41.95 39.32
N VAL A 387 -17.83 42.17 38.08
CA VAL A 387 -18.44 41.53 36.91
C VAL A 387 -18.16 40.04 37.04
N GLY A 388 -19.18 39.24 37.36
CA GLY A 388 -19.04 37.78 37.37
C GLY A 388 -18.59 37.31 35.99
N SER A 389 -17.59 36.42 35.94
CA SER A 389 -17.19 35.79 34.68
C SER A 389 -18.40 35.07 34.08
N GLN A 390 -18.73 35.33 32.81
CA GLN A 390 -19.80 34.59 32.15
C GLN A 390 -19.52 33.09 32.20
N PRO A 391 -20.54 32.24 32.39
CA PRO A 391 -20.35 30.80 32.41
C PRO A 391 -19.83 30.33 31.05
N GLY A 392 -18.99 29.29 31.07
CA GLY A 392 -18.51 28.68 29.83
C GLY A 392 -19.65 28.10 28.98
N SER A 393 -19.40 27.93 27.69
CA SER A 393 -20.32 27.24 26.78
C SER A 393 -20.63 25.83 27.27
N VAL A 394 -21.87 25.39 27.09
CA VAL A 394 -22.30 24.00 27.31
C VAL A 394 -22.33 23.25 26.00
N VAL A 395 -21.84 22.01 26.04
CA VAL A 395 -21.94 21.06 24.95
C VAL A 395 -23.29 20.34 25.05
N PHE A 396 -23.99 20.18 23.93
CA PHE A 396 -25.23 19.42 23.86
C PHE A 396 -25.30 18.62 22.56
N LEU A 397 -26.14 17.58 22.56
CA LEU A 397 -26.39 16.74 21.40
C LEU A 397 -27.61 17.25 20.63
N LYS A 398 -27.40 17.77 19.43
CA LYS A 398 -28.50 18.16 18.54
C LYS A 398 -28.89 16.96 17.68
N LYS A 399 -30.04 16.35 17.94
CA LYS A 399 -30.60 15.30 17.08
C LYS A 399 -30.91 15.88 15.69
N LEU A 400 -30.49 15.18 14.65
CA LEU A 400 -30.82 15.46 13.26
C LEU A 400 -31.86 14.46 12.75
N GLU A 401 -32.39 14.72 11.55
CA GLU A 401 -33.30 13.80 10.86
C GLU A 401 -32.64 12.44 10.64
N SER A 402 -33.37 11.39 10.99
CA SER A 402 -32.97 10.00 10.79
C SER A 402 -33.46 9.53 9.43
N PHE A 403 -32.73 8.62 8.78
CA PHE A 403 -33.18 8.01 7.53
C PHE A 403 -33.24 6.50 7.68
N THR A 404 -34.12 5.86 6.90
CA THR A 404 -34.33 4.41 6.92
C THR A 404 -34.16 3.86 5.52
N VAL A 405 -33.51 2.70 5.42
CA VAL A 405 -33.34 1.92 4.20
C VAL A 405 -33.87 0.52 4.43
N ASN A 406 -34.51 -0.07 3.41
CA ASN A 406 -35.12 -1.41 3.50
C ASN A 406 -34.08 -2.53 3.27
N LYS A 407 -32.93 -2.41 3.95
CA LYS A 407 -31.77 -3.30 3.87
C LYS A 407 -31.09 -3.38 5.24
N ILE A 408 -30.30 -4.43 5.48
CA ILE A 408 -29.51 -4.58 6.71
C ILE A 408 -28.09 -4.11 6.47
N ALA A 409 -27.70 -2.99 7.08
CA ALA A 409 -26.32 -2.50 7.02
C ALA A 409 -25.43 -3.39 7.89
N ILE A 410 -24.29 -3.80 7.34
CA ILE A 410 -23.31 -4.68 8.01
C ILE A 410 -21.91 -4.06 8.08
N ALA A 411 -21.66 -3.00 7.31
CA ALA A 411 -20.45 -2.20 7.39
C ALA A 411 -20.73 -0.75 7.04
N LEU A 412 -19.98 0.15 7.66
CA LEU A 412 -19.98 1.58 7.40
C LEU A 412 -18.53 2.06 7.37
N ASP A 413 -18.18 2.83 6.34
CA ASP A 413 -16.84 3.38 6.16
C ASP A 413 -16.91 4.82 5.64
N THR A 414 -15.79 5.54 5.65
CA THR A 414 -15.73 6.92 5.17
C THR A 414 -14.74 7.13 4.03
N MET A 415 -15.16 7.95 3.06
CA MET A 415 -14.41 8.30 1.85
C MET A 415 -14.25 9.81 1.73
N ASN A 416 -13.31 10.26 0.87
CA ASN A 416 -13.10 11.67 0.54
C ASN A 416 -12.96 12.59 1.77
N LEU A 417 -12.12 12.19 2.73
CA LEU A 417 -11.90 12.90 4.02
C LEU A 417 -13.12 12.93 4.93
N GLY A 418 -13.96 11.90 4.84
CA GLY A 418 -15.18 11.83 5.62
C GLY A 418 -16.28 12.72 5.08
N LYS A 419 -16.26 13.05 3.78
CA LYS A 419 -17.37 13.74 3.09
C LYS A 419 -18.42 12.78 2.59
N ILE A 420 -18.00 11.57 2.21
CA ILE A 420 -18.87 10.53 1.69
C ILE A 420 -18.89 9.38 2.69
N LEU A 421 -20.08 8.87 2.98
CA LEU A 421 -20.30 7.65 3.74
C LEU A 421 -20.50 6.49 2.77
N PHE A 422 -19.80 5.40 3.03
CA PHE A 422 -19.97 4.13 2.33
C PHE A 422 -20.76 3.20 3.26
N LEU A 423 -21.86 2.65 2.76
CA LEU A 423 -22.64 1.62 3.45
C LEU A 423 -22.61 0.33 2.64
N ALA A 424 -22.32 -0.79 3.28
CA ALA A 424 -22.49 -2.12 2.69
C ALA A 424 -23.60 -2.87 3.40
N TYR A 425 -24.40 -3.59 2.62
CA TYR A 425 -25.59 -4.28 3.09
C TYR A 425 -25.44 -5.80 3.00
N ALA A 426 -26.23 -6.52 3.80
CA ALA A 426 -26.20 -7.98 3.88
C ALA A 426 -26.63 -8.70 2.59
N ASP A 427 -27.31 -8.00 1.68
CA ASP A 427 -27.65 -8.50 0.34
C ASP A 427 -26.46 -8.38 -0.65
N GLY A 428 -25.31 -7.84 -0.21
CA GLY A 428 -24.13 -7.64 -1.05
C GLY A 428 -24.10 -6.29 -1.77
N SER A 429 -25.18 -5.51 -1.73
CA SER A 429 -25.25 -4.18 -2.32
C SER A 429 -24.51 -3.14 -1.47
N VAL A 430 -24.16 -2.01 -2.10
CA VAL A 430 -23.49 -0.88 -1.45
C VAL A 430 -24.14 0.43 -1.84
N GLU A 431 -24.07 1.43 -0.95
CA GLU A 431 -24.53 2.80 -1.22
C GLU A 431 -23.47 3.81 -0.79
N TYR A 432 -23.38 4.90 -1.55
CA TYR A 432 -22.57 6.06 -1.21
C TYR A 432 -23.50 7.22 -0.86
N ARG A 433 -23.28 7.88 0.27
CA ARG A 433 -24.14 8.99 0.71
C ARG A 433 -23.32 10.22 1.07
N ASP A 434 -23.82 11.39 0.72
CA ASP A 434 -23.26 12.66 1.21
C ASP A 434 -23.43 12.73 2.73
N ARG A 435 -22.36 13.05 3.45
CA ARG A 435 -22.36 13.05 4.92
C ARG A 435 -23.34 14.05 5.52
N LEU A 436 -23.59 15.20 4.87
CA LEU A 436 -24.41 16.25 5.45
C LEU A 436 -25.89 16.00 5.16
N THR A 437 -26.21 15.78 3.88
CA THR A 437 -27.59 15.62 3.43
C THR A 437 -28.12 14.20 3.61
N MET A 438 -27.24 13.20 3.68
CA MET A 438 -27.56 11.76 3.60
C MET A 438 -28.22 11.34 2.28
N ALA A 439 -28.22 12.22 1.28
CA ALA A 439 -28.65 11.88 -0.06
C ALA A 439 -27.66 10.88 -0.67
N GLU A 440 -28.19 9.90 -1.38
CA GLU A 440 -27.37 8.99 -2.17
C GLU A 440 -26.61 9.76 -3.25
N THR A 441 -25.37 9.38 -3.50
CA THR A 441 -24.46 10.00 -4.46
C THR A 441 -23.74 8.94 -5.26
N PHE A 442 -22.97 9.36 -6.26
CA PHE A 442 -22.30 8.48 -7.22
C PHE A 442 -23.24 7.61 -8.07
N ASN A 443 -24.45 8.11 -8.33
CA ASN A 443 -25.44 7.47 -9.20
C ASN A 443 -25.93 8.41 -10.33
N ASP A 444 -25.24 9.53 -10.55
CA ASP A 444 -25.68 10.58 -11.48
C ASP A 444 -25.13 10.41 -12.91
N GLY A 445 -24.09 9.59 -13.10
CA GLY A 445 -23.45 9.42 -14.41
C GLY A 445 -22.74 10.68 -14.90
N ASP A 446 -22.38 11.61 -14.01
CA ASP A 446 -21.79 12.91 -14.39
C ASP A 446 -20.35 12.73 -14.89
N LEU A 447 -20.17 12.91 -16.21
CA LEU A 447 -18.89 12.88 -16.90
C LEU A 447 -18.22 14.26 -16.97
N ASP A 448 -18.88 15.35 -16.59
CA ASP A 448 -18.26 16.67 -16.53
C ASP A 448 -17.56 16.90 -15.19
N ARG A 449 -17.97 16.18 -14.14
CA ARG A 449 -17.37 16.23 -12.81
C ARG A 449 -17.24 14.86 -12.15
N VAL A 450 -16.06 14.24 -12.27
CA VAL A 450 -15.80 12.86 -11.84
C VAL A 450 -15.02 12.81 -10.51
N TRP A 451 -15.56 12.06 -9.54
CA TRP A 451 -14.93 11.78 -8.25
C TRP A 451 -14.42 10.34 -8.11
N HIS A 452 -15.18 9.38 -8.63
CA HIS A 452 -14.97 7.96 -8.36
C HIS A 452 -15.55 7.13 -9.50
N LEU A 453 -15.03 5.92 -9.71
CA LEU A 453 -15.50 5.02 -10.76
C LEU A 453 -16.99 4.69 -10.63
N SER A 454 -17.49 4.56 -9.39
CA SER A 454 -18.91 4.24 -9.18
C SER A 454 -19.87 5.30 -9.73
N GLN A 455 -19.44 6.57 -9.72
CA GLN A 455 -20.22 7.69 -10.26
C GLN A 455 -20.52 7.53 -11.75
N ILE A 456 -19.63 6.86 -12.49
CA ILE A 456 -19.67 6.74 -13.95
C ILE A 456 -20.04 5.32 -14.41
N GLY A 457 -20.85 4.63 -13.60
CA GLY A 457 -21.47 3.35 -13.98
C GLY A 457 -20.67 2.10 -13.63
N PHE A 458 -19.58 2.20 -12.87
CA PHE A 458 -18.92 1.02 -12.30
C PHE A 458 -19.66 0.53 -11.06
N SER A 459 -19.81 -0.77 -10.91
CA SER A 459 -20.44 -1.37 -9.74
C SER A 459 -19.66 -2.60 -9.28
N TYR A 460 -19.95 -3.07 -8.06
CA TYR A 460 -19.48 -4.38 -7.63
C TYR A 460 -20.41 -5.44 -8.22
N SER A 461 -19.86 -6.45 -8.88
CA SER A 461 -20.66 -7.53 -9.47
C SER A 461 -21.31 -8.42 -8.40
N ASP A 462 -22.45 -9.03 -8.74
CA ASP A 462 -23.17 -10.09 -8.02
C ASP A 462 -23.64 -9.72 -6.60
N ASP A 463 -24.95 -9.55 -6.40
CA ASP A 463 -25.58 -9.33 -5.08
C ASP A 463 -25.70 -10.65 -4.27
N ASP A 464 -24.55 -11.30 -4.05
CA ASP A 464 -24.47 -12.45 -3.16
C ASP A 464 -24.54 -12.01 -1.70
N PRO A 465 -25.40 -12.64 -0.87
CA PRO A 465 -25.48 -12.32 0.55
C PRO A 465 -24.13 -12.44 1.26
N CYS A 466 -23.84 -11.44 2.09
CA CYS A 466 -22.62 -11.39 2.88
C CYS A 466 -22.90 -10.99 4.34
N LEU A 467 -21.98 -11.39 5.22
CA LEU A 467 -22.10 -11.21 6.66
C LEU A 467 -21.16 -10.11 7.17
N GLN A 468 -20.02 -9.93 6.50
CA GLN A 468 -19.02 -8.93 6.83
C GLN A 468 -18.36 -8.41 5.57
N VAL A 469 -17.97 -7.15 5.59
CA VAL A 469 -17.29 -6.47 4.48
C VAL A 469 -16.13 -5.63 5.02
N ALA A 470 -15.03 -5.58 4.28
CA ALA A 470 -13.98 -4.59 4.46
C ALA A 470 -13.67 -3.93 3.11
N LEU A 471 -13.71 -2.60 3.09
CA LEU A 471 -13.42 -1.81 1.90
C LEU A 471 -11.90 -1.68 1.71
N SER A 472 -11.46 -1.70 0.47
CA SER A 472 -10.05 -1.45 0.14
C SER A 472 -9.65 0.00 0.46
N PRO A 473 -8.37 0.25 0.81
CA PRO A 473 -7.86 1.60 1.04
C PRO A 473 -7.95 2.55 -0.18
N SER A 474 -8.04 2.01 -1.40
CA SER A 474 -8.22 2.79 -2.63
C SER A 474 -9.70 3.03 -2.98
N TYR A 475 -10.61 2.32 -2.29
CA TYR A 475 -12.06 2.33 -2.49
C TYR A 475 -12.56 1.72 -3.80
N CYS A 476 -11.70 1.05 -4.58
CA CYS A 476 -12.08 0.40 -5.85
C CYS A 476 -12.35 -1.11 -5.73
N SER A 477 -12.16 -1.67 -4.55
CA SER A 477 -12.42 -3.07 -4.24
C SER A 477 -12.95 -3.24 -2.83
N LEU A 478 -13.59 -4.37 -2.57
CA LEU A 478 -13.98 -4.81 -1.23
C LEU A 478 -13.71 -6.31 -1.09
N VAL A 479 -13.56 -6.74 0.16
CA VAL A 479 -13.57 -8.15 0.52
C VAL A 479 -14.74 -8.43 1.44
N GLN A 480 -15.34 -9.59 1.30
CA GLN A 480 -16.50 -9.99 2.05
C GLN A 480 -16.39 -11.42 2.57
N ILE A 481 -16.98 -11.67 3.74
CA ILE A 481 -17.22 -13.03 4.25
C ILE A 481 -18.68 -13.37 3.92
N ARG A 482 -18.87 -14.47 3.18
CA ARG A 482 -20.21 -14.97 2.80
C ARG A 482 -20.74 -15.97 3.84
N ASN A 483 -21.95 -16.47 3.61
CA ASN A 483 -22.58 -17.50 4.46
C ASN A 483 -21.77 -18.80 4.56
N ASP A 484 -20.86 -19.08 3.63
CA ASP A 484 -19.96 -20.23 3.67
C ASP A 484 -18.70 -20.00 4.54
N GLY A 485 -18.57 -18.82 5.14
CA GLY A 485 -17.43 -18.42 5.96
C GLY A 485 -16.16 -18.10 5.17
N LYS A 486 -16.19 -18.13 3.84
CA LYS A 486 -15.00 -17.87 3.00
C LYS A 486 -14.86 -16.41 2.65
N VAL A 487 -13.62 -15.97 2.49
CA VAL A 487 -13.28 -14.63 2.02
C VAL A 487 -13.38 -14.56 0.50
N HIS A 488 -14.19 -13.63 0.01
CA HIS A 488 -14.34 -13.32 -1.41
C HIS A 488 -13.90 -11.89 -1.69
N TRP A 489 -13.18 -11.68 -2.79
CA TRP A 489 -12.80 -10.37 -3.29
C TRP A 489 -13.74 -9.94 -4.41
N LYS A 490 -14.21 -8.70 -4.35
CA LYS A 490 -14.94 -8.02 -5.41
C LYS A 490 -14.22 -6.72 -5.76
N GLN A 491 -14.18 -6.40 -7.05
CA GLN A 491 -13.67 -5.14 -7.55
C GLN A 491 -14.75 -4.42 -8.33
N LEU A 492 -14.65 -3.10 -8.43
CA LEU A 492 -15.47 -2.32 -9.34
C LEU A 492 -15.25 -2.80 -10.78
N ASP A 493 -16.35 -2.94 -11.50
CA ASP A 493 -16.38 -3.38 -12.89
C ASP A 493 -17.42 -2.59 -13.68
N TYR A 494 -17.13 -2.37 -14.96
CA TYR A 494 -18.09 -1.77 -15.87
C TYR A 494 -18.78 -2.86 -16.68
N GLN A 495 -20.08 -3.06 -16.45
CA GLN A 495 -20.85 -4.16 -17.05
C GLN A 495 -21.82 -3.71 -18.15
N LEU A 496 -21.96 -2.40 -18.37
CA LEU A 496 -22.95 -1.84 -19.30
C LEU A 496 -22.49 -1.81 -20.76
N GLY A 497 -21.29 -2.33 -21.07
CA GLY A 497 -20.74 -2.38 -22.43
C GLY A 497 -19.25 -2.08 -22.47
N ASP A 498 -18.78 -1.53 -23.59
CA ASP A 498 -17.41 -1.03 -23.73
C ASP A 498 -17.30 0.40 -23.18
N ILE A 499 -16.16 0.72 -22.58
CA ILE A 499 -15.88 2.06 -22.03
C ILE A 499 -15.46 3.07 -23.12
N GLY A 500 -15.17 2.59 -24.33
CA GLY A 500 -14.62 3.38 -25.44
C GLY A 500 -13.13 3.11 -25.65
N SER A 501 -12.51 3.85 -26.57
CA SER A 501 -11.14 3.57 -27.01
C SER A 501 -10.21 4.78 -27.04
N SER A 502 -10.75 5.98 -26.82
CA SER A 502 -9.98 7.23 -26.92
C SER A 502 -10.45 8.30 -25.94
N MET A 503 -9.60 9.31 -25.71
CA MET A 503 -9.95 10.48 -24.89
C MET A 503 -11.07 11.36 -25.47
N GLU A 504 -11.53 11.09 -26.70
CA GLU A 504 -12.70 11.75 -27.29
C GLU A 504 -14.01 11.14 -26.76
N ASP A 505 -13.97 9.87 -26.35
CA ASP A 505 -15.11 9.18 -25.73
C ASP A 505 -15.25 9.66 -24.28
N GLY A 506 -16.40 10.26 -23.95
CA GLY A 506 -16.64 10.87 -22.63
C GLY A 506 -16.46 9.90 -21.47
N LEU A 507 -16.94 8.66 -21.63
CA LEU A 507 -16.82 7.60 -20.62
C LEU A 507 -15.36 7.16 -20.45
N TYR A 508 -14.66 6.84 -21.54
CA TYR A 508 -13.23 6.48 -21.51
C TYR A 508 -12.39 7.55 -20.80
N ALA A 509 -12.58 8.83 -21.18
CA ALA A 509 -11.89 9.94 -20.55
C ALA A 509 -12.24 10.06 -19.05
N GLY A 510 -13.51 9.83 -18.69
CA GLY A 510 -13.96 9.78 -17.29
C GLY A 510 -13.32 8.64 -16.49
N VAL A 511 -13.18 7.45 -17.08
CA VAL A 511 -12.51 6.29 -16.45
C VAL A 511 -11.04 6.59 -16.21
N VAL A 512 -10.35 7.14 -17.21
CA VAL A 512 -8.96 7.59 -17.07
C VAL A 512 -8.83 8.60 -15.92
N ALA A 513 -9.72 9.59 -15.85
CA ALA A 513 -9.71 10.60 -14.81
C ALA A 513 -9.98 10.02 -13.40
N ALA A 514 -10.96 9.14 -13.27
CA ALA A 514 -11.29 8.47 -12.00
C ALA A 514 -10.14 7.59 -11.49
N LEU A 515 -9.47 6.84 -12.38
CA LEU A 515 -8.30 6.04 -12.03
C LEU A 515 -7.09 6.91 -11.67
N SER A 516 -6.85 8.00 -12.41
CA SER A 516 -5.82 8.99 -12.07
C SER A 516 -6.04 9.60 -10.70
N LEU A 517 -7.28 10.02 -10.41
CA LEU A 517 -7.66 10.62 -9.13
C LEU A 517 -7.52 9.64 -7.97
N SER A 518 -7.98 8.41 -8.15
CA SER A 518 -7.88 7.35 -7.14
C SER A 518 -6.41 6.97 -6.87
N CYS A 519 -5.61 6.83 -7.93
CA CYS A 519 -4.18 6.51 -7.81
C CYS A 519 -3.39 7.65 -7.16
N ALA A 520 -3.63 8.90 -7.55
CA ALA A 520 -2.97 10.06 -6.96
C ALA A 520 -3.33 10.21 -5.48
N THR A 521 -4.60 10.01 -5.12
CA THR A 521 -5.07 9.99 -3.73
C THR A 521 -4.40 8.86 -2.94
N ALA A 522 -4.29 7.67 -3.52
CA ALA A 522 -3.65 6.53 -2.88
C ALA A 522 -2.17 6.82 -2.57
N VAL A 523 -1.44 7.38 -3.54
CA VAL A 523 -0.03 7.75 -3.39
C VAL A 523 0.16 8.84 -2.32
N MET A 524 -0.68 9.87 -2.31
CA MET A 524 -0.63 10.94 -1.29
C MET A 524 -0.90 10.40 0.12
N ARG A 525 -1.77 9.39 0.26
CA ARG A 525 -2.07 8.72 1.53
C ARG A 525 -1.10 7.60 1.89
N ASN A 526 -0.10 7.33 1.04
CA ASN A 526 0.83 6.20 1.16
C ASN A 526 0.11 4.85 1.36
N VAL A 527 -0.96 4.62 0.59
CA VAL A 527 -1.71 3.35 0.60
C VAL A 527 -1.39 2.51 -0.64
N ASN A 528 -1.63 1.21 -0.52
CA ASN A 528 -1.59 0.25 -1.60
C ASN A 528 -2.64 0.59 -2.68
N TYR A 529 -2.30 0.32 -3.94
CA TYR A 529 -3.12 0.59 -5.13
C TYR A 529 -3.15 -0.60 -6.10
N ASP A 530 -2.92 -1.81 -5.59
CA ASP A 530 -2.86 -3.03 -6.39
C ASP A 530 -4.24 -3.42 -6.93
N ASP A 531 -5.30 -3.11 -6.18
CA ASP A 531 -6.68 -3.20 -6.63
C ASP A 531 -7.00 -2.26 -7.81
N LEU A 532 -6.48 -1.02 -7.82
CA LEU A 532 -6.60 -0.12 -8.97
C LEU A 532 -5.95 -0.72 -10.22
N LEU A 533 -4.79 -1.36 -10.06
CA LEU A 533 -4.13 -2.06 -11.16
C LEU A 533 -4.95 -3.25 -11.66
N ALA A 534 -5.59 -3.99 -10.75
CA ALA A 534 -6.47 -5.10 -11.08
C ALA A 534 -7.73 -4.65 -11.84
N THR A 535 -8.37 -3.55 -11.41
CA THR A 535 -9.49 -2.91 -12.12
C THR A 535 -9.04 -2.43 -13.51
N ALA A 536 -7.95 -1.66 -13.59
CA ALA A 536 -7.43 -1.12 -14.85
C ALA A 536 -7.00 -2.22 -15.83
N LYS A 537 -6.53 -3.38 -15.33
CA LYS A 537 -6.07 -4.49 -16.17
C LYS A 537 -7.15 -5.04 -17.11
N LYS A 538 -8.42 -5.02 -16.70
CA LYS A 538 -9.56 -5.50 -17.51
C LYS A 538 -9.74 -4.70 -18.81
N HIS A 539 -9.35 -3.42 -18.79
CA HIS A 539 -9.47 -2.49 -19.92
C HIS A 539 -8.11 -2.15 -20.56
N ALA A 540 -7.05 -2.85 -20.17
CA ALA A 540 -5.69 -2.47 -20.52
C ALA A 540 -5.37 -2.70 -22.01
N THR A 541 -5.33 -1.61 -22.76
CA THR A 541 -4.70 -1.52 -24.08
C THR A 541 -3.41 -0.70 -24.00
N ALA A 542 -2.60 -0.71 -25.06
CA ALA A 542 -1.41 0.15 -25.11
C ALA A 542 -1.78 1.63 -25.03
N GLN A 543 -2.86 2.03 -25.71
CA GLN A 543 -3.38 3.39 -25.70
C GLN A 543 -3.92 3.79 -24.33
N PHE A 544 -4.72 2.90 -23.69
CA PHE A 544 -5.25 3.13 -22.35
C PHE A 544 -4.16 3.33 -21.29
N ALA A 545 -3.13 2.48 -21.31
CA ALA A 545 -2.00 2.65 -20.41
C ALA A 545 -1.28 4.00 -20.62
N TYR A 546 -1.10 4.42 -21.87
CA TYR A 546 -0.48 5.69 -22.22
C TYR A 546 -1.32 6.90 -21.78
N ASP A 547 -2.64 6.88 -22.03
CA ASP A 547 -3.55 7.97 -21.67
C ASP A 547 -3.67 8.11 -20.16
N TRP A 548 -3.81 6.99 -19.44
CA TRP A 548 -3.84 6.99 -17.98
C TRP A 548 -2.55 7.54 -17.38
N LEU A 549 -1.39 7.09 -17.86
CA LEU A 549 -0.09 7.60 -17.37
C LEU A 549 0.08 9.08 -17.69
N THR A 550 -0.37 9.54 -18.85
CA THR A 550 -0.32 10.95 -19.26
C THR A 550 -1.17 11.81 -18.33
N ASP A 551 -2.40 11.40 -18.04
CA ASP A 551 -3.27 12.14 -17.13
C ASP A 551 -2.78 12.07 -15.67
N LEU A 552 -2.30 10.90 -15.22
CA LEU A 552 -1.67 10.73 -13.90
C LEU A 552 -0.44 11.64 -13.74
N SER A 553 0.35 11.83 -14.80
CA SER A 553 1.51 12.73 -14.78
C SER A 553 1.11 14.20 -14.58
N ARG A 554 -0.07 14.59 -15.06
CA ARG A 554 -0.63 15.94 -14.95
C ARG A 554 -1.10 16.22 -13.53
N ILE A 555 -1.88 15.30 -12.94
CA ILE A 555 -2.41 15.45 -11.57
C ILE A 555 -1.27 15.45 -10.52
N LEU A 556 -0.25 14.60 -10.70
CA LEU A 556 0.93 14.55 -9.82
C LEU A 556 2.00 15.60 -10.14
N LYS A 557 1.81 16.41 -11.21
CA LYS A 557 2.76 17.43 -11.69
C LYS A 557 4.17 16.87 -11.85
N VAL A 558 4.29 15.75 -12.55
CA VAL A 558 5.53 14.99 -12.60
C VAL A 558 6.58 15.69 -13.44
N HIS A 559 7.81 15.68 -12.93
CA HIS A 559 8.99 16.13 -13.64
C HIS A 559 9.80 14.92 -14.16
N MET A 560 9.96 14.85 -15.48
CA MET A 560 10.67 13.80 -16.23
C MET A 560 11.83 14.33 -17.07
N ASP A 561 12.05 15.65 -17.09
CA ASP A 561 13.09 16.25 -17.92
C ASP A 561 14.41 16.43 -17.18
N TYR A 562 15.35 15.53 -17.41
CA TYR A 562 16.73 15.61 -16.90
C TYR A 562 17.74 15.95 -18.02
N SER A 563 17.29 16.57 -19.11
CA SER A 563 18.14 16.82 -20.29
C SER A 563 19.15 17.94 -20.05
N GLU A 564 18.83 18.89 -19.16
CA GLU A 564 19.70 20.00 -18.76
C GLU A 564 20.32 19.83 -17.37
N GLU A 565 19.71 19.04 -16.49
CA GLU A 565 20.17 18.84 -15.11
C GLU A 565 21.27 17.76 -15.02
N SER A 566 22.39 18.10 -14.39
CA SER A 566 23.51 17.17 -14.17
C SER A 566 23.38 16.32 -12.89
N HIS A 567 22.32 16.51 -12.09
CA HIS A 567 22.17 15.88 -10.78
C HIS A 567 21.45 14.54 -10.86
N HIS A 568 22.16 13.49 -11.27
CA HIS A 568 21.66 12.10 -11.29
C HIS A 568 21.04 11.63 -9.95
N ASP A 569 21.44 12.23 -8.82
CA ASP A 569 20.88 11.89 -7.51
C ASP A 569 19.42 12.34 -7.34
N VAL A 570 19.01 13.43 -8.00
CA VAL A 570 17.61 13.89 -8.01
C VAL A 570 16.73 12.89 -8.78
N LEU A 571 17.20 12.45 -9.95
CA LEU A 571 16.55 11.43 -10.76
C LEU A 571 16.35 10.12 -9.97
N VAL A 572 17.39 9.65 -9.27
CA VAL A 572 17.31 8.40 -8.48
C VAL A 572 16.29 8.50 -7.35
N ARG A 573 16.15 9.67 -6.72
CA ARG A 573 15.21 9.93 -5.62
C ARG A 573 13.77 10.21 -6.08
N ASN A 574 13.53 10.42 -7.37
CA ASN A 574 12.19 10.65 -7.91
C ASN A 574 11.37 9.33 -7.89
N THR A 575 10.55 9.17 -6.86
CA THR A 575 9.67 8.00 -6.68
C THR A 575 8.48 7.99 -7.62
N THR A 576 8.13 9.13 -8.23
CA THR A 576 6.99 9.22 -9.15
C THR A 576 7.31 8.61 -10.51
N ILE A 577 8.57 8.66 -10.96
CA ILE A 577 9.05 7.86 -12.10
C ILE A 577 8.85 6.36 -11.84
N GLN A 578 9.24 5.90 -10.64
CA GLN A 578 9.07 4.51 -10.24
C GLN A 578 7.59 4.10 -10.22
N LEU A 579 6.69 4.99 -9.77
CA LEU A 579 5.24 4.77 -9.82
C LEU A 579 4.74 4.58 -11.26
N CYS A 580 5.06 5.50 -12.17
CA CYS A 580 4.59 5.42 -13.56
C CYS A 580 5.12 4.17 -14.27
N LEU A 581 6.41 3.88 -14.13
CA LEU A 581 7.01 2.66 -14.69
C LEU A 581 6.41 1.39 -14.07
N CYS A 582 6.07 1.42 -12.78
CA CYS A 582 5.40 0.30 -12.14
C CYS A 582 4.03 0.02 -12.76
N ILE A 583 3.20 1.04 -12.96
CA ILE A 583 1.89 0.91 -13.61
C ILE A 583 2.09 0.36 -15.03
N GLN A 584 3.01 0.95 -15.79
CA GLN A 584 3.34 0.53 -17.15
C GLN A 584 3.79 -0.94 -17.23
N ASN A 585 4.65 -1.37 -16.29
CA ASN A 585 5.10 -2.75 -16.17
C ASN A 585 3.94 -3.70 -15.82
N SER A 586 3.07 -3.32 -14.87
CA SER A 586 1.93 -4.14 -14.44
C SER A 586 0.91 -4.35 -15.56
N LEU A 587 0.54 -3.29 -16.28
CA LEU A 587 -0.40 -3.39 -17.40
C LEU A 587 0.20 -4.15 -18.58
N GLY A 588 1.51 -4.01 -18.81
CA GLY A 588 2.22 -4.72 -19.88
C GLY A 588 2.65 -6.16 -19.56
N PHE A 589 2.54 -6.60 -18.31
CA PHE A 589 2.91 -7.96 -17.89
C PHE A 589 1.84 -8.98 -18.28
N LYS A 590 2.26 -10.06 -18.94
CA LYS A 590 1.38 -11.17 -19.39
C LYS A 590 1.80 -12.52 -18.81
N GLY A 591 2.65 -12.51 -17.79
CA GLY A 591 3.29 -13.70 -17.23
C GLY A 591 4.80 -13.74 -17.49
N GLU A 592 5.54 -14.51 -16.69
CA GLU A 592 7.02 -14.60 -16.71
C GLU A 592 7.58 -15.16 -18.02
N PHE A 593 6.80 -16.04 -18.65
CA PHE A 593 7.14 -16.74 -19.89
C PHE A 593 6.23 -16.35 -21.05
N ASN A 594 5.69 -15.12 -21.03
CA ASN A 594 4.94 -14.55 -22.14
C ASN A 594 5.56 -13.20 -22.52
N SER A 595 5.43 -12.83 -23.80
CA SER A 595 5.96 -11.55 -24.25
C SER A 595 5.24 -10.38 -23.59
N ARG A 596 6.02 -9.44 -23.04
CA ARG A 596 5.53 -8.17 -22.52
C ARG A 596 5.17 -7.25 -23.67
N THR A 597 4.24 -6.33 -23.41
CA THR A 597 3.99 -5.22 -24.35
C THR A 597 5.22 -4.32 -24.46
N PHE A 598 5.31 -3.53 -25.53
CA PHE A 598 6.36 -2.51 -25.73
C PHE A 598 6.64 -1.69 -24.47
N SER A 599 5.60 -1.05 -23.95
CA SER A 599 5.70 -0.23 -22.76
C SER A 599 6.04 -1.08 -21.52
N GLY A 600 5.52 -2.31 -21.40
CA GLY A 600 5.84 -3.22 -20.29
C GLY A 600 7.31 -3.66 -20.28
N LYS A 601 7.87 -4.04 -21.43
CA LYS A 601 9.27 -4.42 -21.62
C LYS A 601 10.20 -3.23 -21.33
N PHE A 602 9.85 -2.05 -21.83
CA PHE A 602 10.56 -0.81 -21.53
C PHE A 602 10.59 -0.55 -20.03
N ALA A 603 9.44 -0.55 -19.37
CA ALA A 603 9.35 -0.26 -17.95
C ALA A 603 10.07 -1.30 -17.08
N TRP A 604 10.01 -2.58 -17.44
CA TRP A 604 10.77 -3.64 -16.77
C TRP A 604 12.26 -3.32 -16.73
N LEU A 605 12.89 -3.06 -17.87
CA LEU A 605 14.33 -2.78 -17.93
C LEU A 605 14.71 -1.51 -17.18
N VAL A 606 13.92 -0.44 -17.31
CA VAL A 606 14.20 0.82 -16.60
C VAL A 606 14.08 0.66 -15.09
N LEU A 607 13.09 -0.10 -14.61
CA LEU A 607 12.94 -0.40 -13.19
C LEU A 607 14.12 -1.23 -12.65
N GLN A 608 14.59 -2.22 -13.42
CA GLN A 608 15.76 -3.01 -13.03
C GLN A 608 17.04 -2.15 -13.00
N LEU A 609 17.24 -1.33 -14.03
CA LEU A 609 18.36 -0.41 -14.11
C LEU A 609 18.36 0.58 -12.93
N ARG A 610 17.22 1.19 -12.62
CA ARG A 610 17.05 2.06 -11.46
C ARG A 610 17.37 1.32 -10.17
N ASN A 611 16.88 0.09 -10.00
CA ASN A 611 17.17 -0.72 -8.82
C ASN A 611 18.67 -0.92 -8.64
N ILE A 612 19.38 -1.30 -9.71
CA ILE A 612 20.82 -1.52 -9.68
C ILE A 612 21.57 -0.22 -9.34
N VAL A 613 21.18 0.92 -9.92
CA VAL A 613 21.76 2.23 -9.58
C VAL A 613 21.60 2.52 -8.08
N VAL A 614 20.42 2.29 -7.50
CA VAL A 614 20.17 2.48 -6.07
C VAL A 614 21.02 1.52 -5.24
N LEU A 615 21.04 0.23 -5.57
CA LEU A 615 21.78 -0.80 -4.84
C LEU A 615 23.29 -0.50 -4.80
N VAL A 616 23.89 -0.19 -5.95
CA VAL A 616 25.33 0.17 -6.01
C VAL A 616 25.60 1.46 -5.24
N THR A 617 24.70 2.45 -5.29
CA THR A 617 24.85 3.69 -4.51
C THR A 617 24.78 3.44 -3.01
N MET A 618 23.79 2.66 -2.55
CA MET A 618 23.62 2.36 -1.12
C MET A 618 24.76 1.50 -0.60
N ALA A 619 25.18 0.49 -1.34
CA ALA A 619 26.33 -0.36 -0.99
C ALA A 619 27.63 0.44 -0.85
N ALA A 620 27.82 1.52 -1.63
CA ALA A 620 29.02 2.35 -1.54
C ALA A 620 28.98 3.39 -0.40
N ASN A 621 27.80 3.83 0.04
CA ASN A 621 27.65 5.02 0.89
C ASN A 621 26.97 4.77 2.25
N LEU A 622 26.27 3.65 2.45
CA LEU A 622 25.50 3.43 3.66
C LEU A 622 26.37 2.81 4.78
N ASN A 623 26.86 3.67 5.67
CA ASN A 623 27.52 3.23 6.91
C ASN A 623 26.44 2.95 7.97
N VAL A 624 26.31 1.70 8.40
CA VAL A 624 25.44 1.34 9.52
C VAL A 624 26.20 1.60 10.82
N PRO A 625 25.66 2.39 11.76
CA PRO A 625 26.27 2.55 13.07
C PRO A 625 26.34 1.17 13.74
N GLN A 626 27.54 0.63 13.91
CA GLN A 626 27.72 -0.54 14.77
C GLN A 626 27.67 -0.07 16.22
N SER A 627 27.16 -0.90 17.11
CA SER A 627 27.14 -0.64 18.54
C SER A 627 28.57 -0.72 19.11
N GLY A 628 29.32 0.37 19.07
CA GLY A 628 30.63 0.48 19.72
C GLY A 628 31.35 1.82 19.46
N PRO A 629 32.15 2.33 20.42
CA PRO A 629 32.85 3.61 20.30
C PRO A 629 34.04 3.61 19.31
N GLU A 630 34.35 2.49 18.65
CA GLU A 630 35.46 2.34 17.68
C GLU A 630 35.01 2.09 16.22
N SER A 631 33.71 2.06 15.91
CA SER A 631 33.22 1.63 14.57
C SER A 631 33.24 2.71 13.49
N ASP A 632 33.83 3.88 13.75
CA ASP A 632 33.82 4.98 12.81
C ASP A 632 34.87 4.78 11.70
N LYS A 633 34.37 4.67 10.44
CA LYS A 633 35.06 4.92 9.15
C LYS A 633 35.59 3.73 8.32
N LYS A 634 35.05 2.52 8.41
CA LYS A 634 35.30 1.50 7.36
C LYS A 634 34.24 1.59 6.26
N SER A 635 34.69 1.67 5.00
CA SER A 635 33.77 1.67 3.86
C SER A 635 33.04 0.33 3.77
N PRO A 636 31.73 0.29 3.47
CA PRO A 636 31.01 -0.98 3.32
C PRO A 636 31.56 -1.85 2.17
N LEU A 637 32.25 -1.23 1.21
CA LEU A 637 32.93 -1.94 0.12
C LEU A 637 34.17 -2.73 0.59
N GLU A 638 34.62 -2.55 1.84
CA GLU A 638 35.69 -3.38 2.43
C GLU A 638 35.20 -4.77 2.85
N ASP A 639 33.90 -5.04 2.76
CA ASP A 639 33.32 -6.35 3.04
C ASP A 639 33.16 -7.20 1.74
N PRO A 640 33.78 -8.40 1.66
CA PRO A 640 33.64 -9.27 0.48
C PRO A 640 32.19 -9.66 0.17
N GLU A 641 31.32 -9.78 1.17
CA GLU A 641 29.92 -10.18 0.97
C GLU A 641 29.12 -9.11 0.21
N VAL A 642 29.44 -7.83 0.45
CA VAL A 642 28.85 -6.69 -0.27
C VAL A 642 29.25 -6.74 -1.73
N ILE A 643 30.54 -6.91 -2.02
CA ILE A 643 31.06 -6.97 -3.40
C ILE A 643 30.49 -8.16 -4.17
N ASN A 644 30.46 -9.35 -3.54
CA ASN A 644 29.87 -10.56 -4.14
C ASN A 644 28.37 -10.37 -4.46
N SER A 645 27.63 -9.66 -3.59
CA SER A 645 26.21 -9.37 -3.82
C SER A 645 25.96 -8.42 -4.99
N LEU A 646 26.95 -7.60 -5.37
CA LEU A 646 26.87 -6.68 -6.52
C LEU A 646 27.29 -7.32 -7.84
N ALA A 647 28.05 -8.42 -7.82
CA ALA A 647 28.62 -9.02 -9.04
C ALA A 647 27.58 -9.37 -10.11
N GLY A 648 26.43 -9.93 -9.71
CA GLY A 648 25.33 -10.19 -10.63
C GLY A 648 24.75 -8.91 -11.24
N SER A 649 24.64 -7.83 -10.46
CA SER A 649 24.19 -6.53 -10.95
C SER A 649 25.18 -5.92 -11.95
N VAL A 650 26.49 -6.08 -11.73
CA VAL A 650 27.52 -5.65 -12.70
C VAL A 650 27.36 -6.40 -14.01
N ARG A 651 27.25 -7.73 -13.96
CA ARG A 651 27.03 -8.56 -15.16
C ARG A 651 25.76 -8.15 -15.90
N TRP A 652 24.64 -8.01 -15.18
CA TRP A 652 23.36 -7.60 -15.77
C TRP A 652 23.47 -6.29 -16.54
N VAL A 653 24.19 -5.30 -15.99
CA VAL A 653 24.36 -4.00 -16.68
C VAL A 653 25.27 -4.15 -17.90
N LEU A 654 26.37 -4.90 -17.81
CA LEU A 654 27.25 -5.12 -18.97
C LEU A 654 26.50 -5.82 -20.11
N ASP A 655 25.68 -6.83 -19.79
CA ASP A 655 24.81 -7.51 -20.74
C ASP A 655 23.76 -6.55 -21.32
N LEU A 656 23.17 -5.67 -20.50
CA LEU A 656 22.22 -4.64 -20.97
C LEU A 656 22.88 -3.67 -21.95
N LEU A 657 24.09 -3.19 -21.67
CA LEU A 657 24.81 -2.27 -22.55
C LEU A 657 25.14 -2.94 -23.89
N ALA A 658 25.57 -4.20 -23.87
CA ALA A 658 25.81 -4.98 -25.07
C ALA A 658 24.53 -5.22 -25.87
N TRP A 659 23.45 -5.65 -25.21
CA TRP A 659 22.15 -5.85 -25.85
C TRP A 659 21.62 -4.57 -26.49
N LEU A 660 21.69 -3.44 -25.78
CA LEU A 660 21.29 -2.13 -26.31
C LEU A 660 22.03 -1.79 -27.60
N THR A 661 23.36 -1.96 -27.61
CA THR A 661 24.17 -1.69 -28.80
C THR A 661 23.88 -2.66 -29.93
N ASP A 662 23.70 -3.96 -29.65
CA ASP A 662 23.30 -4.96 -30.65
C ASP A 662 21.99 -4.57 -31.33
N THR A 663 20.96 -4.27 -30.52
CA THR A 663 19.64 -3.88 -31.07
C THR A 663 19.71 -2.60 -31.89
N LEU A 664 20.54 -1.64 -31.48
CA LEU A 664 20.71 -0.39 -32.21
C LEU A 664 21.46 -0.62 -33.52
N LEU A 665 22.53 -1.42 -33.54
CA LEU A 665 23.28 -1.74 -34.75
C LEU A 665 22.47 -2.58 -35.74
N SER A 666 21.55 -3.42 -35.26
CA SER A 666 20.67 -4.22 -36.10
C SER A 666 19.46 -3.45 -36.64
N LEU A 667 19.00 -2.39 -35.94
CA LEU A 667 17.78 -1.63 -36.30
C LEU A 667 17.72 -1.18 -37.77
N PRO A 668 18.79 -0.62 -38.40
CA PRO A 668 18.76 -0.25 -39.81
C PRO A 668 18.39 -1.39 -40.76
N THR A 669 18.73 -2.64 -40.39
CA THR A 669 18.48 -3.82 -41.22
C THR A 669 17.07 -4.38 -41.08
N THR A 670 16.34 -4.03 -40.02
CA THR A 670 14.97 -4.50 -39.77
C THR A 670 13.92 -3.50 -40.27
N LEU A 671 14.32 -2.27 -40.59
CA LEU A 671 13.39 -1.22 -41.01
C LEU A 671 12.81 -1.47 -42.40
N PRO A 672 11.56 -1.02 -42.65
CA PRO A 672 11.01 -0.93 -44.00
C PRO A 672 11.88 -0.04 -44.88
N SER A 673 11.97 -0.35 -46.17
CA SER A 673 12.76 0.43 -47.16
C SER A 673 12.35 1.90 -47.30
N THR A 674 11.19 2.27 -46.78
CA THR A 674 10.66 3.64 -46.75
C THR A 674 11.28 4.51 -45.66
N ILE A 675 11.96 3.93 -44.66
CA ILE A 675 12.54 4.65 -43.52
C ILE A 675 14.06 4.62 -43.62
N ASP A 676 14.68 5.80 -43.76
CA ASP A 676 16.14 5.96 -43.75
C ASP A 676 16.58 6.74 -42.50
N LEU A 677 17.22 6.05 -41.56
CA LEU A 677 17.73 6.66 -40.32
C LEU A 677 18.91 7.61 -40.56
N THR A 678 19.53 7.60 -41.76
CA THR A 678 20.72 8.40 -42.07
C THR A 678 20.41 9.75 -42.72
N LYS A 679 19.14 10.00 -43.08
CA LYS A 679 18.72 11.23 -43.78
C LYS A 679 17.46 11.84 -43.17
N ALA A 680 17.58 13.07 -42.67
CA ALA A 680 16.48 13.75 -41.99
C ALA A 680 15.25 13.97 -42.88
N SER A 681 15.42 14.15 -44.19
CA SER A 681 14.32 14.38 -45.15
C SER A 681 13.38 13.18 -45.28
N ASN A 682 13.90 11.96 -45.06
CA ASN A 682 13.17 10.71 -45.26
C ASN A 682 12.84 10.01 -43.93
N LEU A 683 13.12 10.67 -42.79
CA LEU A 683 12.90 10.12 -41.46
C LEU A 683 11.49 10.44 -40.97
N SER A 684 10.55 9.54 -41.24
CA SER A 684 9.20 9.57 -40.66
C SER A 684 9.24 9.01 -39.23
N LEU A 685 9.16 9.90 -38.23
CA LEU A 685 9.11 9.51 -36.82
C LEU A 685 7.87 8.67 -36.45
N PRO A 686 6.66 8.95 -37.00
CA PRO A 686 5.50 8.10 -36.76
C PRO A 686 5.67 6.68 -37.32
N ASP A 687 6.18 6.52 -38.53
CA ASP A 687 6.38 5.19 -39.13
C ASP A 687 7.50 4.42 -38.40
N LEU A 688 8.55 5.12 -37.98
CA LEU A 688 9.59 4.55 -37.12
C LEU A 688 8.98 4.06 -35.82
N LEU A 689 8.18 4.88 -35.14
CA LEU A 689 7.51 4.50 -33.90
C LEU A 689 6.62 3.26 -34.11
N ALA A 690 5.80 3.24 -35.16
CA ALA A 690 4.93 2.11 -35.48
C ALA A 690 5.72 0.82 -35.68
N HIS A 691 6.87 0.89 -36.37
CA HIS A 691 7.77 -0.24 -36.54
C HIS A 691 8.40 -0.71 -35.21
N LEU A 692 8.84 0.21 -34.36
CA LEU A 692 9.39 -0.13 -33.05
C LEU A 692 8.35 -0.81 -32.14
N HIS A 693 7.09 -0.36 -32.19
CA HIS A 693 5.98 -1.00 -31.48
C HIS A 693 5.67 -2.39 -32.03
N SER A 694 5.60 -2.56 -33.35
CA SER A 694 5.28 -3.85 -33.97
C SER A 694 6.37 -4.91 -33.77
N THR A 695 7.63 -4.48 -33.68
CA THR A 695 8.79 -5.36 -33.39
C THR A 695 9.14 -5.46 -31.91
N ASN A 696 8.43 -4.76 -31.02
CA ASN A 696 8.72 -4.70 -29.59
C ASN A 696 10.17 -4.22 -29.28
N THR A 697 10.69 -3.29 -30.08
CA THR A 697 12.07 -2.80 -30.05
C THR A 697 12.19 -1.49 -29.28
N ILE A 698 12.66 -1.55 -28.04
CA ILE A 698 12.63 -0.42 -27.09
C ILE A 698 13.97 0.34 -26.97
N SER A 699 15.03 -0.12 -27.63
CA SER A 699 16.41 0.35 -27.41
C SER A 699 16.61 1.82 -27.76
N LEU A 700 15.91 2.31 -28.79
CA LEU A 700 15.96 3.73 -29.16
C LEU A 700 15.30 4.63 -28.10
N HIS A 701 14.14 4.24 -27.58
CA HIS A 701 13.49 4.96 -26.46
C HIS A 701 14.36 4.95 -25.20
N LEU A 702 15.01 3.83 -24.87
CA LEU A 702 15.90 3.72 -23.71
C LEU A 702 17.09 4.69 -23.80
N LEU A 703 17.59 4.95 -25.01
CA LEU A 703 18.73 5.83 -25.24
C LEU A 703 18.33 7.32 -25.32
N LEU A 704 17.19 7.62 -25.95
CA LEU A 704 16.74 8.99 -26.22
C LEU A 704 15.91 9.63 -25.10
N SER A 705 15.19 8.85 -24.29
CA SER A 705 14.47 9.39 -23.15
C SER A 705 15.43 9.87 -22.05
N SER A 706 15.18 11.06 -21.50
CA SER A 706 16.08 11.69 -20.54
C SER A 706 16.23 10.94 -19.21
N PRO A 707 15.16 10.46 -18.54
CA PRO A 707 15.30 9.65 -17.33
C PRO A 707 16.13 8.37 -17.55
N THR A 708 15.89 7.66 -18.66
CA THR A 708 16.57 6.39 -18.93
C THR A 708 18.03 6.61 -19.30
N ARG A 709 18.33 7.60 -20.13
CA ARG A 709 19.71 8.04 -20.42
C ARG A 709 20.43 8.49 -19.14
N GLY A 710 19.72 9.17 -18.25
CA GLY A 710 20.22 9.58 -16.94
C GLY A 710 20.60 8.38 -16.07
N PHE A 711 19.77 7.33 -16.01
CA PHE A 711 20.09 6.09 -15.30
C PHE A 711 21.26 5.33 -15.94
N LEU A 712 21.33 5.25 -17.27
CA LEU A 712 22.44 4.63 -18.01
C LEU A 712 23.77 5.35 -17.73
N THR A 713 23.76 6.68 -17.74
CA THR A 713 24.93 7.50 -17.41
C THR A 713 25.34 7.30 -15.95
N ALA A 714 24.36 7.32 -15.04
CA ALA A 714 24.57 7.14 -13.61
C ALA A 714 25.20 5.79 -13.27
N ILE A 715 24.80 4.70 -13.95
CA ILE A 715 25.38 3.38 -13.73
C ILE A 715 26.77 3.24 -14.34
N CYS A 716 27.02 3.79 -15.53
CA CYS A 716 28.34 3.74 -16.17
C CYS A 716 29.42 4.33 -15.24
N ARG A 717 29.16 5.52 -14.68
CA ARG A 717 30.07 6.18 -13.72
C ARG A 717 30.32 5.34 -12.47
N ARG A 718 29.27 4.72 -11.93
CA ARG A 718 29.37 3.87 -10.73
C ARG A 718 30.17 2.60 -10.98
N LEU A 719 29.98 1.96 -12.14
CA LEU A 719 30.74 0.78 -12.52
C LEU A 719 32.21 1.09 -12.80
N GLN A 720 32.52 2.23 -13.43
CA GLN A 720 33.91 2.68 -13.59
C GLN A 720 34.59 2.92 -12.24
N HIS A 721 33.89 3.56 -11.30
CA HIS A 721 34.42 3.74 -9.95
C HIS A 721 34.65 2.40 -9.24
N LEU A 722 33.70 1.46 -9.36
CA LEU A 722 33.84 0.12 -8.79
C LEU A 722 35.00 -0.67 -9.42
N ASP A 723 35.18 -0.58 -10.75
CA ASP A 723 36.31 -1.19 -11.47
C ASP A 723 37.65 -0.59 -11.03
N TYR A 724 37.72 0.74 -10.90
CA TYR A 724 38.90 1.43 -10.40
C TYR A 724 39.31 0.93 -9.01
N ILE A 725 38.34 0.82 -8.08
CA ILE A 725 38.58 0.28 -6.74
C ILE A 725 39.05 -1.18 -6.83
N ALA A 726 38.38 -2.00 -7.64
CA ALA A 726 38.71 -3.40 -7.80
C ALA A 726 40.15 -3.60 -8.30
N ARG A 727 40.57 -2.88 -9.34
CA ARG A 727 41.94 -2.93 -9.88
C ARG A 727 42.97 -2.46 -8.86
N LYS A 728 42.69 -1.38 -8.13
CA LYS A 728 43.56 -0.89 -7.06
C LYS A 728 43.74 -1.92 -5.95
N ALA A 729 42.67 -2.62 -5.57
CA ALA A 729 42.71 -3.67 -4.54
C ALA A 729 43.51 -4.92 -4.98
N ILE A 730 43.57 -5.20 -6.29
CA ILE A 730 44.33 -6.34 -6.85
C ILE A 730 45.83 -6.02 -6.95
N VAL A 731 46.20 -4.79 -7.30
CA VAL A 731 47.60 -4.39 -7.62
C VAL A 731 48.47 -4.14 -6.38
N TYR A 732 47.92 -4.03 -5.17
CA TYR A 732 48.69 -3.86 -3.92
C TYR A 732 48.81 -5.16 -3.10
N PRO A 733 49.75 -6.06 -3.40
CA PRO A 733 50.32 -6.98 -2.42
C PRO A 733 51.37 -6.20 -1.60
N GLY A 734 51.56 -6.55 -0.32
CA GLY A 734 52.37 -5.76 0.62
C GLY A 734 53.71 -5.25 0.06
N ALA A 735 53.98 -3.96 0.27
CA ALA A 735 55.32 -3.42 0.14
C ALA A 735 56.18 -3.99 1.28
N ASN A 736 56.69 -5.20 1.10
CA ASN A 736 57.93 -5.60 1.74
C ASN A 736 59.07 -4.79 1.09
N SER A 737 59.34 -3.62 1.67
CA SER A 737 60.70 -3.09 1.73
C SER A 737 61.03 -2.88 3.21
N PRO A 738 61.91 -3.69 3.81
CA PRO A 738 62.48 -3.38 5.10
C PRO A 738 63.55 -2.31 4.86
N ASN A 739 63.20 -1.03 5.00
CA ASN A 739 64.21 0.01 5.17
C ASN A 739 64.08 0.56 6.61
N PRO A 740 64.86 0.03 7.58
CA PRO A 740 64.72 0.34 9.00
C PRO A 740 65.35 1.68 9.41
N GLN A 741 65.20 2.76 8.63
CA GLN A 741 65.92 4.02 8.93
C GLN A 741 65.12 5.33 8.89
N MET A 742 63.80 5.33 8.67
CA MET A 742 62.99 6.54 8.96
C MET A 742 61.61 6.17 9.49
N ALA A 743 61.55 5.64 10.71
CA ALA A 743 60.32 5.54 11.48
C ALA A 743 60.01 6.91 12.10
N ASN A 744 59.22 7.72 11.41
CA ASN A 744 58.62 8.91 11.99
C ASN A 744 57.38 8.47 12.79
N GLN A 745 57.42 8.64 14.12
CA GLN A 745 56.49 8.04 15.09
C GLN A 745 55.06 8.63 15.13
N ASN A 746 54.60 9.42 14.13
CA ASN A 746 53.37 10.20 14.26
C ASN A 746 52.27 9.98 13.18
N SER A 747 52.25 8.84 12.50
CA SER A 747 51.15 8.49 11.57
C SER A 747 50.58 7.09 11.86
N GLN A 748 49.58 7.04 12.74
CA GLN A 748 48.92 5.83 13.23
C GLN A 748 47.99 5.10 12.22
N HIS A 749 48.08 5.34 10.90
CA HIS A 749 47.24 4.65 9.91
C HIS A 749 48.09 4.10 8.76
N GLN A 750 48.68 2.92 8.95
CA GLN A 750 49.18 2.11 7.83
C GLN A 750 47.97 1.52 7.07
N PRO A 751 47.92 1.61 5.72
CA PRO A 751 46.90 0.92 4.94
C PRO A 751 47.14 -0.59 5.03
N THR A 752 46.24 -1.30 5.70
CA THR A 752 46.26 -2.76 5.80
C THR A 752 45.90 -3.37 4.44
N ALA A 753 46.64 -4.40 4.02
CA ALA A 753 46.37 -5.09 2.76
C ALA A 753 44.96 -5.75 2.79
N PRO A 754 44.22 -5.76 1.67
CA PRO A 754 42.88 -6.35 1.64
C PRO A 754 42.94 -7.85 1.92
N SER A 755 41.92 -8.36 2.63
CA SER A 755 41.82 -9.79 2.95
C SER A 755 41.78 -10.64 1.67
N PRO A 756 42.23 -11.91 1.71
CA PRO A 756 42.16 -12.79 0.54
C PRO A 756 40.74 -12.92 -0.04
N ALA A 757 39.72 -12.97 0.82
CA ALA A 757 38.32 -13.04 0.40
C ALA A 757 37.86 -11.76 -0.31
N LEU A 758 38.23 -10.58 0.22
CA LEU A 758 37.93 -9.30 -0.42
C LEU A 758 38.63 -9.16 -1.76
N ARG A 759 39.89 -9.59 -1.85
CA ARG A 759 40.64 -9.61 -3.11
C ARG A 759 39.97 -10.52 -4.14
N ALA A 760 39.51 -11.70 -3.74
CA ALA A 760 38.79 -12.62 -4.63
C ALA A 760 37.47 -11.99 -5.14
N ALA A 761 36.71 -11.33 -4.27
CA ALA A 761 35.48 -10.63 -4.65
C ALA A 761 35.75 -9.50 -5.66
N TYR A 762 36.77 -8.68 -5.44
CA TYR A 762 37.18 -7.66 -6.41
C TYR A 762 37.75 -8.22 -7.70
N TRP A 763 38.43 -9.36 -7.64
CA TRP A 763 38.91 -10.05 -8.84
C TRP A 763 37.74 -10.50 -9.73
N GLN A 764 36.62 -10.94 -9.13
CA GLN A 764 35.40 -11.24 -9.87
C GLN A 764 34.86 -10.00 -10.60
N ILE A 765 34.79 -8.84 -9.94
CA ILE A 765 34.36 -7.58 -10.57
C ILE A 765 35.30 -7.20 -11.71
N ALA A 766 36.62 -7.21 -11.47
CA ALA A 766 37.62 -6.85 -12.47
C ALA A 766 37.63 -7.82 -13.67
N SER A 767 37.32 -9.10 -13.45
CA SER A 767 37.16 -10.09 -14.50
C SER A 767 35.94 -9.79 -15.37
N LEU A 768 34.79 -9.48 -14.77
CA LEU A 768 33.57 -9.09 -15.49
C LEU A 768 33.80 -7.84 -16.35
N THR A 769 34.39 -6.80 -15.78
CA THR A 769 34.61 -5.52 -16.47
C THR A 769 35.71 -5.59 -17.53
N SER A 770 36.71 -6.46 -17.37
CA SER A 770 37.75 -6.68 -18.39
C SER A 770 37.25 -7.59 -19.53
N GLY A 771 36.36 -8.54 -19.22
CA GLY A 771 35.77 -9.47 -20.16
C GLY A 771 34.52 -8.95 -20.89
N THR A 772 34.13 -7.69 -20.69
CA THR A 772 32.96 -7.09 -21.35
C THR A 772 33.08 -7.10 -22.89
N ILE A 773 31.95 -7.14 -23.59
CA ILE A 773 31.89 -6.96 -25.04
C ILE A 773 32.13 -5.48 -25.39
N LEU A 774 31.61 -4.58 -24.56
CA LEU A 774 31.67 -3.13 -24.73
C LEU A 774 32.30 -2.47 -23.52
N ARG A 775 33.32 -1.64 -23.74
CA ARG A 775 33.96 -0.91 -22.64
C ARG A 775 32.97 0.12 -22.09
N ILE A 776 32.88 0.21 -20.77
CA ILE A 776 31.97 1.15 -20.09
C ILE A 776 32.23 2.60 -20.53
N LYS A 777 33.50 2.97 -20.75
CA LYS A 777 33.90 4.30 -21.20
C LYS A 777 33.38 4.65 -22.60
N THR A 778 33.29 3.67 -23.51
CA THR A 778 32.76 3.84 -24.86
C THR A 778 31.30 4.25 -24.82
N ILE A 779 30.51 3.53 -24.02
CA ILE A 779 29.09 3.85 -23.83
C ILE A 779 28.90 5.18 -23.09
N GLU A 780 29.71 5.47 -22.07
CA GLU A 780 29.64 6.78 -21.41
C GLU A 780 29.91 7.94 -22.40
N THR A 781 30.87 7.74 -23.31
CA THR A 781 31.21 8.72 -24.34
C THR A 781 30.05 8.88 -25.33
N LEU A 782 29.43 7.79 -25.78
CA LEU A 782 28.21 7.81 -26.59
C LEU A 782 27.09 8.59 -25.90
N LEU A 783 26.81 8.28 -24.63
CA LEU A 783 25.75 8.93 -23.85
C LEU A 783 26.03 10.43 -23.65
N GLY A 784 27.29 10.81 -23.40
CA GLY A 784 27.72 12.20 -23.25
C GLY A 784 27.56 12.99 -24.54
N SER A 785 28.03 12.45 -25.67
CA SER A 785 27.87 13.06 -26.99
C SER A 785 26.39 13.21 -27.35
N LEU A 786 25.59 12.17 -27.11
CA LEU A 786 24.16 12.20 -27.36
C LEU A 786 23.42 13.24 -26.50
N ALA A 787 23.77 13.34 -25.21
CA ALA A 787 23.20 14.36 -24.33
C ALA A 787 23.50 15.78 -24.83
N SER A 788 24.72 16.01 -25.33
CA SER A 788 25.08 17.30 -25.95
C SER A 788 24.27 17.59 -27.20
N LEU A 789 24.08 16.60 -28.09
CA LEU A 789 23.27 16.75 -29.30
C LEU A 789 21.80 17.05 -28.98
N ILE A 790 21.21 16.36 -28.00
CA ILE A 790 19.83 16.57 -27.56
C ILE A 790 19.66 17.99 -27.00
N LYS A 791 20.61 18.45 -26.17
CA LYS A 791 20.58 19.81 -25.63
C LYS A 791 20.62 20.85 -26.75
N THR A 792 21.50 20.67 -27.73
CA THR A 792 21.56 21.55 -28.91
C THR A 792 20.28 21.48 -29.73
N ALA A 793 19.72 20.29 -29.96
CA ALA A 793 18.49 20.10 -30.72
C ALA A 793 17.30 20.82 -30.08
N TYR A 794 17.15 20.74 -28.75
CA TYR A 794 16.13 21.49 -28.04
C TYR A 794 16.36 23.01 -28.08
N ALA A 795 17.61 23.46 -27.93
CA ALA A 795 17.94 24.88 -28.02
C ALA A 795 17.72 25.46 -29.42
N SER A 796 17.96 24.67 -30.47
CA SER A 796 17.79 25.05 -31.88
C SER A 796 16.37 24.81 -32.42
N ASN A 797 15.46 24.23 -31.64
CA ASN A 797 14.07 24.04 -32.04
C ASN A 797 13.38 25.40 -32.28
N GLN A 798 12.36 25.43 -33.14
CA GLN A 798 11.54 26.63 -33.37
C GLN A 798 10.08 26.34 -32.97
N PRO A 799 9.54 26.99 -31.92
CA PRO A 799 10.23 27.90 -30.99
C PRO A 799 11.27 27.17 -30.11
N PRO A 800 12.26 27.89 -29.54
CA PRO A 800 13.29 27.28 -28.68
C PRO A 800 12.68 26.57 -27.47
N LEU A 801 13.17 25.37 -27.19
CA LEU A 801 12.75 24.55 -26.05
C LEU A 801 13.72 24.67 -24.85
N SER A 802 14.44 25.79 -24.76
CA SER A 802 15.36 26.11 -23.66
C SER A 802 15.24 27.57 -23.24
N GLY A 803 15.65 27.90 -22.01
CA GLY A 803 15.82 29.28 -21.56
C GLY A 803 14.55 30.00 -21.11
N SER A 804 13.42 29.29 -20.96
CA SER A 804 12.20 29.82 -20.32
C SER A 804 11.40 28.73 -19.61
N GLN A 805 10.60 29.10 -18.60
CA GLN A 805 9.76 28.15 -17.87
C GLN A 805 8.70 27.47 -18.75
N ALA A 806 8.16 28.18 -19.75
CA ALA A 806 7.24 27.60 -20.72
C ALA A 806 7.92 26.54 -21.59
N ALA A 807 9.17 26.79 -21.99
CA ALA A 807 9.99 25.86 -22.75
C ALA A 807 10.35 24.61 -21.93
N GLU A 808 10.73 24.76 -20.66
CA GLU A 808 10.97 23.64 -19.73
C GLU A 808 9.71 22.77 -19.56
N LYS A 809 8.54 23.39 -19.38
CA LYS A 809 7.27 22.66 -19.31
C LYS A 809 6.97 21.90 -20.59
N ALA A 810 7.25 22.48 -21.75
CA ALA A 810 7.08 21.84 -23.05
C ALA A 810 8.04 20.64 -23.22
N ARG A 811 9.32 20.78 -22.86
CA ARG A 811 10.28 19.66 -22.86
C ARG A 811 9.85 18.55 -21.92
N ASN A 812 9.44 18.90 -20.71
CA ASN A 812 8.94 17.94 -19.75
C ASN A 812 7.78 17.11 -20.31
N ALA A 813 6.85 17.74 -21.04
CA ALA A 813 5.77 17.04 -21.73
C ALA A 813 6.30 16.10 -22.83
N LEU A 814 7.30 16.51 -23.60
CA LEU A 814 7.94 15.65 -24.61
C LEU A 814 8.64 14.44 -23.99
N GLU A 815 9.36 14.63 -22.89
CA GLU A 815 10.03 13.57 -22.14
C GLU A 815 9.05 12.59 -21.48
N ILE A 816 7.93 13.10 -20.96
CA ILE A 816 6.80 12.28 -20.48
C ILE A 816 6.29 11.36 -21.60
N LYS A 817 6.04 11.91 -22.80
CA LYS A 817 5.55 11.13 -23.94
C LYS A 817 6.52 10.01 -24.31
N MET A 818 7.81 10.31 -24.43
CA MET A 818 8.83 9.31 -24.76
C MET A 818 8.95 8.23 -23.68
N LEU A 819 8.93 8.60 -22.39
CA LEU A 819 9.04 7.65 -21.27
C LEU A 819 7.90 6.62 -21.26
N PHE A 820 6.69 7.02 -21.67
CA PHE A 820 5.53 6.13 -21.73
C PHE A 820 5.43 5.33 -23.05
N GLY A 821 6.47 5.38 -23.88
CA GLY A 821 6.54 4.67 -25.16
C GLY A 821 5.88 5.41 -26.33
N GLY A 822 5.59 6.70 -26.17
CA GLY A 822 5.02 7.56 -27.20
C GLY A 822 6.04 8.04 -28.24
N SER A 823 5.68 9.10 -28.96
CA SER A 823 6.45 9.62 -30.08
C SER A 823 7.73 10.36 -29.68
N PHE A 824 8.71 10.32 -30.59
CA PHE A 824 9.91 11.15 -30.50
C PHE A 824 9.61 12.60 -30.90
N PRO A 825 10.25 13.60 -30.28
CA PRO A 825 10.18 14.99 -30.72
C PRO A 825 10.73 15.18 -32.12
N ASP A 826 10.14 16.08 -32.93
CA ASP A 826 10.70 16.43 -34.24
C ASP A 826 12.13 16.98 -34.15
N ALA A 827 12.46 17.67 -33.05
CA ALA A 827 13.82 18.11 -32.75
C ALA A 827 14.84 16.96 -32.77
N PHE A 828 14.43 15.72 -32.52
CA PHE A 828 15.34 14.57 -32.45
C PHE A 828 15.65 13.97 -33.82
N LYS A 829 15.07 14.45 -34.93
CA LYS A 829 15.42 13.96 -36.28
C LYS A 829 16.92 14.09 -36.55
N SER A 830 17.50 15.26 -36.27
CA SER A 830 18.94 15.48 -36.44
C SER A 830 19.78 14.61 -35.51
N VAL A 831 19.31 14.38 -34.28
CA VAL A 831 19.96 13.54 -33.28
C VAL A 831 19.99 12.07 -33.74
N ILE A 832 18.86 11.55 -34.23
CA ILE A 832 18.76 10.19 -34.76
C ILE A 832 19.66 10.03 -36.00
N VAL A 833 19.66 11.01 -36.90
CA VAL A 833 20.56 10.99 -38.07
C VAL A 833 22.03 10.94 -37.64
N GLU A 834 22.44 11.77 -36.68
CA GLU A 834 23.81 11.76 -36.17
C GLU A 834 24.19 10.44 -35.48
N LEU A 835 23.21 9.78 -34.87
CA LEU A 835 23.40 8.48 -34.23
C LEU A 835 23.69 7.38 -35.26
N PHE A 836 23.01 7.38 -36.41
CA PHE A 836 23.01 6.28 -37.38
C PHE A 836 23.79 6.53 -38.68
N LYS A 837 24.12 7.77 -39.03
CA LYS A 837 24.87 8.07 -40.26
C LYS A 837 26.25 7.39 -40.24
N LYS A 838 26.83 7.20 -41.43
CA LYS A 838 28.23 6.79 -41.57
C LYS A 838 29.15 7.79 -40.88
N GLU A 839 30.18 7.32 -40.18
CA GLU A 839 31.05 8.16 -39.32
C GLU A 839 30.28 8.90 -38.20
N GLY A 840 29.06 8.45 -37.90
CA GLY A 840 28.24 8.92 -36.80
C GLY A 840 28.58 8.24 -35.47
N LEU A 841 27.74 8.45 -34.46
CA LEU A 841 28.04 7.99 -33.10
C LEU A 841 28.06 6.46 -32.96
N LEU A 842 27.15 5.72 -33.61
CA LEU A 842 27.14 4.25 -33.53
C LEU A 842 28.27 3.61 -34.33
N ASP A 843 28.73 4.24 -35.41
CA ASP A 843 29.85 3.74 -36.22
C ASP A 843 31.14 3.76 -35.39
N ALA A 844 31.39 4.84 -34.64
CA ALA A 844 32.50 4.95 -33.70
C ALA A 844 32.44 3.90 -32.57
N VAL A 845 31.23 3.53 -32.12
CA VAL A 845 31.06 2.48 -31.12
C VAL A 845 31.34 1.11 -31.73
N LYS A 846 30.88 0.87 -32.97
CA LYS A 846 31.08 -0.39 -33.72
C LYS A 846 32.56 -0.69 -33.94
N ASP A 847 33.38 0.32 -34.19
CA ASP A 847 34.84 0.18 -34.34
C ASP A 847 35.54 -0.35 -33.08
N GLU A 848 34.91 -0.23 -31.90
CA GLU A 848 35.44 -0.73 -30.63
C GLU A 848 34.89 -2.11 -30.22
N ILE A 849 34.02 -2.73 -31.03
CA ILE A 849 33.39 -4.02 -30.74
C ILE A 849 33.98 -5.09 -31.65
N GLU A 850 34.24 -6.27 -31.09
CA GLU A 850 34.45 -7.48 -31.89
C GLU A 850 33.09 -8.07 -32.32
N PRO A 851 32.71 -8.02 -33.62
CA PRO A 851 31.34 -8.35 -34.04
C PRO A 851 30.91 -9.78 -33.69
N ALA A 852 31.84 -10.74 -33.74
CA ALA A 852 31.56 -12.13 -33.38
C ALA A 852 31.16 -12.28 -31.91
N ARG A 853 31.78 -11.51 -31.00
CA ARG A 853 31.45 -11.57 -29.56
C ARG A 853 30.07 -11.00 -29.27
N LEU A 854 29.63 -9.99 -30.02
CA LEU A 854 28.28 -9.44 -29.91
C LEU A 854 27.24 -10.40 -30.48
N PHE A 855 27.49 -10.97 -31.66
CA PHE A 855 26.56 -11.88 -32.32
C PHE A 855 26.27 -13.16 -31.51
N PHE A 856 27.27 -13.70 -30.80
CA PHE A 856 27.12 -14.90 -29.97
C PHE A 856 26.86 -14.59 -28.49
N ALA A 857 26.55 -13.33 -28.14
CA ALA A 857 26.29 -12.94 -26.76
C ALA A 857 25.02 -13.61 -26.21
N ASP A 858 25.03 -13.95 -24.92
CA ASP A 858 23.88 -14.53 -24.22
C ASP A 858 23.19 -13.46 -23.36
N PHE A 859 22.03 -12.99 -23.81
CA PHE A 859 21.22 -12.00 -23.10
C PHE A 859 20.09 -12.62 -22.25
N THR A 860 20.09 -13.94 -22.03
CA THR A 860 19.05 -14.64 -21.27
C THR A 860 18.83 -14.03 -19.87
N MET A 861 19.88 -13.49 -19.25
CA MET A 861 19.85 -12.85 -17.93
C MET A 861 19.03 -11.55 -17.87
N LEU A 862 18.84 -10.88 -19.01
CA LEU A 862 18.02 -9.67 -19.12
C LEU A 862 16.52 -9.98 -19.24
N GLU A 863 16.19 -11.21 -19.63
CA GLU A 863 14.81 -11.67 -19.91
C GLU A 863 14.11 -10.83 -21.01
N VAL A 864 14.89 -10.34 -21.98
CA VAL A 864 14.43 -9.47 -23.09
C VAL A 864 14.05 -10.21 -24.36
N ASP A 865 14.60 -11.42 -24.54
CA ASP A 865 14.29 -12.30 -25.67
C ASP A 865 13.02 -13.09 -25.34
N GLU A 866 11.94 -12.65 -25.98
CA GLU A 866 10.58 -13.07 -25.70
C GLU A 866 9.94 -13.84 -26.88
N ASP A 867 10.73 -14.19 -27.90
CA ASP A 867 10.29 -15.14 -28.92
C ASP A 867 10.09 -16.54 -28.32
N ALA A 868 9.26 -17.35 -28.97
CA ALA A 868 8.85 -18.65 -28.44
C ALA A 868 10.03 -19.60 -28.16
N ILE A 869 11.11 -19.52 -28.94
CA ILE A 869 12.28 -20.40 -28.80
C ILE A 869 13.09 -19.97 -27.57
N SER A 870 13.40 -18.67 -27.45
CA SER A 870 14.14 -18.12 -26.31
C SER A 870 13.38 -18.31 -24.99
N VAL A 871 12.07 -18.09 -25.00
CA VAL A 871 11.19 -18.35 -23.85
C VAL A 871 11.19 -19.83 -23.48
N GLY A 872 11.05 -20.73 -24.47
CA GLY A 872 11.09 -22.18 -24.26
C GLY A 872 12.41 -22.64 -23.63
N LYS A 873 13.54 -22.13 -24.16
CA LYS A 873 14.88 -22.39 -23.61
C LYS A 873 14.99 -21.92 -22.16
N ARG A 874 14.55 -20.71 -21.85
CA ARG A 874 14.59 -20.14 -20.50
C ARG A 874 13.70 -20.92 -19.52
N LYS A 875 12.51 -21.34 -19.94
CA LYS A 875 11.60 -22.19 -19.15
C LYS A 875 12.24 -23.56 -18.85
N ALA A 876 12.94 -24.15 -19.81
CA ALA A 876 13.61 -25.44 -19.67
C ALA A 876 14.80 -25.41 -18.70
N LEU A 877 15.36 -24.24 -18.37
CA LEU A 877 16.47 -24.13 -17.40
C LEU A 877 16.06 -24.52 -15.98
N GLY A 878 14.77 -24.48 -15.65
CA GLY A 878 14.29 -24.72 -14.28
C GLY A 878 14.88 -23.74 -13.26
N LYS A 879 15.17 -22.51 -13.70
CA LYS A 879 15.76 -21.45 -12.88
C LYS A 879 14.97 -20.16 -13.03
N THR A 880 14.96 -19.37 -11.97
CA THR A 880 14.34 -18.03 -11.92
C THR A 880 15.39 -16.99 -11.53
N MET A 881 15.33 -15.81 -12.14
CA MET A 881 16.28 -14.72 -11.84
C MET A 881 15.94 -14.04 -10.51
N ASP A 882 16.90 -13.94 -9.60
CA ASP A 882 16.80 -13.08 -8.42
C ASP A 882 16.78 -11.61 -8.84
N CYS A 883 15.75 -10.87 -8.47
CA CYS A 883 15.59 -9.50 -8.95
C CYS A 883 16.49 -8.45 -8.28
N PHE A 884 17.21 -8.76 -7.20
CA PHE A 884 18.12 -7.84 -6.49
C PHE A 884 19.59 -8.20 -6.71
N GLN A 885 19.98 -9.41 -6.35
CA GLN A 885 21.35 -9.91 -6.51
C GLN A 885 21.66 -10.31 -7.95
N LYS A 886 20.64 -10.46 -8.81
CA LYS A 886 20.79 -10.83 -10.22
C LYS A 886 21.57 -12.14 -10.38
N ARG A 887 21.08 -13.18 -9.72
CA ARG A 887 21.61 -14.55 -9.82
C ARG A 887 20.50 -15.52 -10.17
N TRP A 888 20.85 -16.58 -10.89
CA TRP A 888 19.91 -17.66 -11.17
C TRP A 888 19.67 -18.49 -9.92
N LEU A 889 18.41 -18.53 -9.47
CA LEU A 889 17.92 -19.38 -8.40
C LEU A 889 17.39 -20.67 -9.01
N VAL A 890 17.72 -21.81 -8.42
CA VAL A 890 17.21 -23.12 -8.86
C VAL A 890 15.79 -23.30 -8.36
N ASN A 891 14.84 -23.55 -9.27
CA ASN A 891 13.46 -23.74 -8.89
C ASN A 891 13.33 -25.01 -8.03
N PRO A 892 12.60 -24.96 -6.91
CA PRO A 892 12.34 -26.15 -6.12
C PRO A 892 11.60 -27.20 -6.94
N GLU A 893 11.88 -28.47 -6.67
CA GLU A 893 11.18 -29.60 -7.29
C GLU A 893 9.69 -29.53 -6.94
N LYS A 894 8.81 -29.58 -7.95
CA LYS A 894 7.37 -29.71 -7.73
C LYS A 894 7.12 -31.03 -7.01
N LYS A 895 6.87 -31.00 -5.69
CA LYS A 895 6.29 -32.15 -5.00
C LYS A 895 4.92 -32.39 -5.63
N LEU A 896 4.80 -33.44 -6.44
CA LEU A 896 3.51 -34.01 -6.82
C LEU A 896 2.80 -34.40 -5.53
N LEU A 897 1.82 -33.59 -5.11
CA LEU A 897 0.91 -33.94 -4.04
C LEU A 897 0.08 -35.13 -4.53
N THR A 898 0.54 -36.35 -4.24
CA THR A 898 -0.32 -37.52 -4.27
C THR A 898 -1.36 -37.34 -3.17
N SER A 899 -2.60 -37.08 -3.58
CA SER A 899 -3.77 -37.12 -2.72
C SER A 899 -3.83 -38.44 -1.97
N SER A 900 -3.66 -38.41 -0.66
CA SER A 900 -4.10 -39.49 0.23
C SER A 900 -4.74 -38.88 1.47
N SER A 901 -5.99 -38.46 1.29
CA SER A 901 -6.99 -38.46 2.34
C SER A 901 -7.56 -39.87 2.45
N ALA A 902 -7.27 -40.61 3.52
CA ALA A 902 -8.19 -41.61 4.08
C ALA A 902 -7.70 -42.14 5.44
N ALA A 903 -8.64 -42.09 6.38
CA ALA A 903 -8.75 -42.68 7.71
C ALA A 903 -8.05 -44.03 8.02
N GLY A 904 -7.79 -44.24 9.32
CA GLY A 904 -7.61 -45.55 9.97
C GLY A 904 -6.87 -45.41 11.30
N SER A 905 -7.56 -45.19 12.43
CA SER A 905 -7.89 -46.21 13.44
C SER A 905 -6.69 -46.99 13.97
N GLY A 906 -6.38 -46.82 15.27
CA GLY A 906 -5.24 -47.45 15.94
C GLY A 906 -5.38 -48.95 16.17
N VAL A 907 -4.24 -49.61 16.41
CA VAL A 907 -4.07 -50.82 17.24
C VAL A 907 -2.63 -50.83 17.74
N GLU A 908 -2.47 -51.24 19.00
CA GLU A 908 -1.26 -51.47 19.78
C GLU A 908 -0.28 -52.47 19.15
N GLY A 909 1.01 -52.36 19.49
CA GLY A 909 2.02 -53.36 19.11
C GLY A 909 3.41 -53.06 19.66
N SER A 910 3.69 -53.62 20.82
CA SER A 910 4.94 -53.58 21.60
C SER A 910 6.18 -54.21 20.93
N SER A 911 7.37 -53.64 21.18
CA SER A 911 8.65 -54.34 21.45
C SER A 911 9.76 -53.29 21.64
N GLN A 912 10.07 -52.84 22.86
CA GLN A 912 11.13 -53.36 23.75
C GLN A 912 12.42 -53.86 23.06
N THR A 913 13.49 -53.08 23.22
CA THR A 913 14.77 -53.46 23.89
C THR A 913 15.60 -52.17 24.04
N ALA A 914 15.75 -51.63 25.27
CA ALA A 914 16.88 -51.85 26.20
C ALA A 914 18.15 -51.08 25.75
N ASN A 915 18.88 -50.31 26.55
CA ASN A 915 18.95 -50.22 28.01
C ASN A 915 19.81 -49.02 28.45
N THR A 916 19.53 -48.50 29.67
CA THR A 916 20.46 -47.92 30.69
C THR A 916 21.24 -46.63 30.37
N ASN A 917 21.46 -45.64 31.25
CA ASN A 917 21.24 -45.41 32.68
C ASN A 917 21.43 -43.88 32.92
N LEU A 918 20.55 -43.14 33.60
CA LEU A 918 20.37 -42.93 35.05
C LEU A 918 21.26 -41.82 35.66
N GLY A 919 20.63 -40.76 36.19
CA GLY A 919 21.23 -39.87 37.19
C GLY A 919 20.69 -38.43 37.26
N THR A 920 19.61 -38.21 38.04
CA THR A 920 19.37 -37.12 39.04
C THR A 920 19.63 -35.64 38.68
N ALA A 921 18.93 -34.61 39.15
CA ALA A 921 17.68 -34.32 39.86
C ALA A 921 17.63 -32.78 40.03
N GLN A 922 16.43 -32.21 40.12
CA GLN A 922 16.06 -30.94 40.79
C GLN A 922 16.37 -29.54 40.19
N ASP A 923 15.24 -28.84 40.00
CA ASP A 923 14.91 -27.44 40.32
C ASP A 923 15.44 -26.24 39.50
N GLY A 924 14.45 -25.53 38.91
CA GLY A 924 14.33 -24.07 39.00
C GLY A 924 14.86 -23.26 37.81
N GLY A 925 13.97 -22.63 37.04
CA GLY A 925 14.35 -21.45 36.24
C GLY A 925 13.53 -21.17 34.98
N ALA A 926 12.78 -20.07 35.03
CA ALA A 926 12.49 -19.12 33.96
C ALA A 926 12.46 -19.63 32.49
N VAL A 927 11.27 -19.63 31.90
CA VAL A 927 11.04 -19.85 30.47
C VAL A 927 11.55 -18.64 29.67
N GLY A 928 12.80 -18.72 29.22
CA GLY A 928 13.42 -17.84 28.24
C GLY A 928 13.27 -18.42 26.82
N SER A 929 12.57 -17.70 25.95
CA SER A 929 12.50 -17.99 24.52
C SER A 929 13.86 -17.67 23.87
N GLY A 930 14.56 -18.70 23.37
CA GLY A 930 15.73 -18.52 22.52
C GLY A 930 16.58 -19.78 22.38
N GLY A 931 16.67 -20.31 21.16
CA GLY A 931 17.76 -21.23 20.78
C GLY A 931 17.34 -22.47 20.00
N LEU A 932 17.40 -22.39 18.68
CA LEU A 932 17.79 -23.53 17.84
C LEU A 932 18.99 -23.09 17.00
N MET A 933 20.18 -23.23 17.55
CA MET A 933 21.43 -23.28 16.80
C MET A 933 22.15 -24.59 17.16
N GLY A 934 22.37 -25.42 16.14
CA GLY A 934 23.16 -26.63 16.21
C GLY A 934 23.10 -27.42 14.91
N ALA A 935 24.24 -27.46 14.20
CA ALA A 935 24.57 -28.31 13.05
C ALA A 935 23.95 -27.99 11.66
N GLY A 936 24.70 -27.24 10.85
CA GLY A 936 25.29 -27.76 9.61
C GLY A 936 24.42 -28.13 8.40
N GLY A 937 23.10 -27.99 8.43
CA GLY A 937 22.25 -28.12 7.24
C GLY A 937 21.91 -26.76 6.65
N ARG A 938 22.14 -26.54 5.35
CA ARG A 938 21.49 -25.42 4.63
C ARG A 938 19.98 -25.58 4.81
N GLN A 939 19.38 -24.87 5.77
CA GLN A 939 17.94 -24.62 5.76
C GLN A 939 17.62 -24.09 4.36
N GLY A 940 16.73 -24.77 3.63
CA GLY A 940 16.44 -24.45 2.23
C GLY A 940 16.18 -22.95 2.07
N ALA A 941 16.83 -22.34 1.08
CA ALA A 941 16.68 -20.93 0.76
C ALA A 941 15.20 -20.58 0.62
N ARG A 942 14.69 -19.68 1.49
CA ARG A 942 13.30 -19.20 1.42
C ARG A 942 13.21 -18.11 0.35
N TRP A 943 12.14 -18.10 -0.44
CA TRP A 943 11.93 -17.12 -1.49
C TRP A 943 10.82 -16.14 -1.10
N ARG A 944 10.92 -14.92 -1.62
CA ARG A 944 9.85 -13.93 -1.62
C ARG A 944 9.42 -13.65 -3.05
N ARG A 945 8.11 -13.47 -3.25
CA ARG A 945 7.52 -13.10 -4.54
C ARG A 945 6.77 -11.80 -4.40
N CYS A 946 6.98 -10.88 -5.33
CA CYS A 946 6.29 -9.60 -5.33
C CYS A 946 4.82 -9.82 -5.71
N ALA A 947 3.89 -9.37 -4.86
CA ALA A 947 2.46 -9.46 -5.13
C ALA A 947 2.05 -8.73 -6.43
N ARG A 948 2.79 -7.70 -6.83
CA ARG A 948 2.44 -6.85 -7.98
C ARG A 948 3.03 -7.28 -9.32
N CYS A 949 4.35 -7.49 -9.39
CA CYS A 949 5.04 -7.80 -10.65
C CYS A 949 5.52 -9.24 -10.75
N ALA A 950 5.16 -10.07 -9.77
CA ALA A 950 5.57 -11.46 -9.64
C ALA A 950 7.09 -11.70 -9.57
N ALA A 951 7.95 -10.67 -9.54
CA ALA A 951 9.39 -10.86 -9.43
C ALA A 951 9.77 -11.62 -8.14
N VAL A 952 10.86 -12.38 -8.20
CA VAL A 952 11.31 -13.26 -7.12
C VAL A 952 12.65 -12.79 -6.57
N MET A 953 12.86 -13.00 -5.28
CA MET A 953 14.18 -12.89 -4.65
C MET A 953 14.38 -13.96 -3.58
N GLU A 954 15.62 -14.36 -3.36
CA GLU A 954 15.99 -15.17 -2.21
C GLU A 954 16.00 -14.30 -0.94
N ASP A 955 15.38 -14.80 0.13
CA ASP A 955 15.25 -14.07 1.38
C ASP A 955 16.60 -13.92 2.09
N VAL A 956 17.04 -12.67 2.29
CA VAL A 956 18.26 -12.36 3.03
C VAL A 956 17.90 -12.23 4.51
N LEU A 957 18.44 -13.12 5.35
CA LEU A 957 18.19 -13.09 6.80
C LEU A 957 18.65 -11.77 7.41
N THR A 958 17.77 -11.11 8.17
CA THR A 958 17.95 -9.79 8.80
C THR A 958 19.14 -9.70 9.76
N GLN A 959 19.73 -10.83 10.16
CA GLN A 959 20.86 -10.91 11.09
C GLN A 959 22.22 -10.60 10.44
N ARG A 960 22.31 -10.47 9.11
CA ARG A 960 23.58 -10.18 8.42
C ARG A 960 23.88 -8.67 8.43
N THR A 961 24.76 -8.24 9.34
CA THR A 961 25.13 -6.83 9.51
C THR A 961 25.73 -6.21 8.24
N ALA A 962 26.53 -6.97 7.48
CA ALA A 962 27.15 -6.53 6.22
C ALA A 962 26.13 -6.18 5.12
N LEU A 963 24.95 -6.81 5.14
CA LEU A 963 23.92 -6.68 4.10
C LEU A 963 22.71 -5.84 4.56
N GLN A 964 22.83 -5.06 5.62
CA GLN A 964 21.72 -4.21 6.10
C GLN A 964 21.25 -3.20 5.04
N TRP A 965 22.16 -2.66 4.22
CA TRP A 965 21.81 -1.80 3.08
C TRP A 965 20.87 -2.50 2.09
N LEU A 966 21.08 -3.80 1.86
CA LEU A 966 20.28 -4.62 0.98
C LEU A 966 18.92 -4.94 1.64
N VAL A 967 18.91 -5.26 2.94
CA VAL A 967 17.68 -5.49 3.71
C VAL A 967 16.77 -4.25 3.71
N MET A 968 17.34 -3.04 3.86
CA MET A 968 16.58 -1.79 3.78
C MET A 968 15.91 -1.61 2.42
N GLN A 969 16.62 -1.96 1.34
CA GLN A 969 16.11 -1.81 -0.02
C GLN A 969 15.18 -2.95 -0.45
N GLN A 970 15.28 -4.12 0.19
CA GLN A 970 14.41 -5.29 -0.03
C GLN A 970 13.10 -5.23 0.76
N ARG A 971 12.77 -4.14 1.45
CA ARG A 971 11.46 -3.99 2.13
C ARG A 971 10.28 -3.98 1.15
N ARG A 972 10.51 -3.49 -0.06
CA ARG A 972 9.57 -3.53 -1.19
C ARG A 972 10.31 -4.03 -2.42
N CYS A 973 9.57 -4.52 -3.40
CA CYS A 973 10.12 -4.85 -4.71
C CYS A 973 10.59 -3.58 -5.43
N PHE A 974 11.46 -3.73 -6.44
CA PHE A 974 11.88 -2.62 -7.29
C PHE A 974 10.71 -1.90 -8.00
N CYS A 975 9.56 -2.54 -8.13
CA CYS A 975 8.32 -1.94 -8.62
C CYS A 975 7.49 -1.25 -7.52
N SER A 976 8.04 -1.11 -6.31
CA SER A 976 7.35 -0.63 -5.10
C SER A 976 6.22 -1.52 -4.58
N GLY A 977 6.00 -2.70 -5.17
CA GLY A 977 5.06 -3.70 -4.66
C GLY A 977 5.55 -4.38 -3.38
N TYR A 978 4.62 -4.91 -2.59
CA TYR A 978 4.92 -5.65 -1.38
C TYR A 978 5.23 -7.13 -1.69
N TRP A 979 5.85 -7.81 -0.72
CA TRP A 979 6.30 -9.20 -0.85
C TRP A 979 5.36 -10.18 -0.15
N ASP A 980 5.23 -11.36 -0.75
CA ASP A 980 4.73 -12.57 -0.11
C ASP A 980 5.88 -13.55 0.11
N THR A 981 5.91 -14.16 1.29
CA THR A 981 6.87 -15.21 1.62
C THR A 981 6.32 -16.54 1.13
N LEU A 982 7.09 -17.24 0.29
CA LEU A 982 6.71 -18.55 -0.25
C LEU A 982 7.02 -19.64 0.77
N ALA A 983 6.21 -20.72 0.80
CA ALA A 983 6.57 -21.88 1.60
C ALA A 983 7.81 -22.58 1.00
N PRO A 984 8.59 -23.32 1.81
CA PRO A 984 9.73 -24.07 1.29
C PRO A 984 9.29 -25.07 0.21
N GLY A 985 9.89 -24.95 -0.98
CA GLY A 985 9.55 -25.81 -2.11
C GLY A 985 8.56 -25.20 -3.10
N GLU A 986 8.00 -24.03 -2.81
CA GLU A 986 7.02 -23.37 -3.68
C GLU A 986 7.67 -22.30 -4.55
N THR A 987 7.19 -22.23 -5.79
CA THR A 987 7.49 -21.12 -6.71
C THR A 987 6.34 -20.13 -6.81
N LEU A 988 5.16 -20.46 -6.27
CA LEU A 988 3.95 -19.64 -6.32
C LEU A 988 3.52 -19.32 -4.89
N ALA A 989 3.04 -18.10 -4.64
CA ALA A 989 2.60 -17.66 -3.30
C ALA A 989 1.20 -18.17 -2.92
#